data_AF-A0A7S3HBK0-F1
#
_entry.id   AF-A0A7S3HBK0-F1
#
_cell.length_a   1.000
_cell.length_b   1.000
_cell.length_c   1.000
_cell.angle_alpha   90.00
_cell.angle_beta   90.00
_cell.angle_gamma   90.00
#
_symmetry.space_group_name_H-M   'P 1'
#
loop_
_entity.id
_entity.type
_entity.pdbx_description
1 polymer ?
#
loop_
_entity_poly.entity_id
_entity_poly.type
_entity_poly.pdbx_seq_one_letter_code
_entity_poly.pdbx_strand_id
1 'polypeptide(L)'
;VIKQDGEWWYGSTLDAQAKSGYFPGNYVEIKGATPAAPTYSATAPPPAKAVDPAAAMGGSAYQSQNQNNNNNSGALFQYTASDLRSNGGVNWSLLGSGLDGTRYVYQSQEAESMMRCPVWQLPAYVDLFADAYKKKLVENDNHVHLPAVRRIGLAIDVVERALSTVNMQENATVNVMVNAISRASTMLKEGRELCRQIPVAANDSVQFFTFLMGFMVRVRNLRFGESMMVPTSWTNDSGIDQAVIMVITKEHEDPTDNYSVAIVNTGNNPQQGLDFHSFAVDPTHGHLLRNLSSEMVKIPERRMCNSTFWFLVFRAVICTNNTKGSAKYFYERIVPYLPLMPISSAQQVQAPSSIHSAFDFVEVPVGGDYSFVHAVVEACRYVGRKAGLTFAQSQHIPMIIKSGLLRIALNDLYAAPQPPAVNELDLVKMAIRDVANSMSAQAERDITVSPNQLAANLHIIQATKEKVAEYDENVFPMPIFTNPLDESIPGICAWSQFGRMRRDVSVEGLAGTAPIPPILRPVELTLVPDRAGHFLEVTKAMRHCLNLCVLLSNQRKLVRNSYTLRLCLIEHLFIRVIPLPLGLNHPDRDKLCFWHSQQMRYETQADIMRLLNMLCRHFATVSLSVKTTRSGDAVRMLVFACMATVCDATMRKTAYDIPSFSSLHYSGLAKGPVKPYGFDLGNFAEESEYLKFSTPETTSARTQVLDYFSHLKSNIPPENWMFRFQDGLQMCNADKRYLDQLCLQMGFQRGMECTYMTGDNALLLDHYPEIGFFRDLVFMSK
;
A
#
# COMPACT_ATOMS: atom_id res chain seq x y z
N VAL A 1 -48.94 14.35 -16.62
CA VAL A 1 -47.80 13.41 -16.76
C VAL A 1 -48.35 12.00 -16.69
N ILE A 2 -47.96 11.10 -17.60
CA ILE A 2 -48.39 9.70 -17.63
C ILE A 2 -47.20 8.83 -17.22
N LYS A 3 -47.40 7.97 -16.23
CA LYS A 3 -46.41 6.96 -15.82
C LYS A 3 -46.43 5.81 -16.83
N GLN A 4 -45.29 5.47 -17.41
CA GLN A 4 -45.12 4.24 -18.20
C GLN A 4 -44.22 3.26 -17.44
N ASP A 5 -44.32 1.98 -17.78
CA ASP A 5 -43.55 0.91 -17.13
C ASP A 5 -42.04 1.16 -17.24
N GLY A 6 -41.39 1.37 -16.10
CA GLY A 6 -39.98 1.75 -15.96
C GLY A 6 -39.77 3.00 -15.10
N GLU A 7 -38.52 3.43 -14.93
CA GLU A 7 -38.14 4.63 -14.15
C GLU A 7 -38.41 5.97 -14.89
N TRP A 8 -39.09 5.95 -16.04
CA TRP A 8 -39.29 7.10 -16.92
C TRP A 8 -40.75 7.55 -16.99
N TRP A 9 -40.95 8.87 -16.98
CA TRP A 9 -42.26 9.53 -17.01
C TRP A 9 -42.34 10.46 -18.22
N TYR A 10 -43.53 10.55 -18.84
CA TYR A 10 -43.77 11.45 -19.97
C TYR A 10 -44.73 12.57 -19.58
N GLY A 11 -44.34 13.83 -19.80
CA GLY A 11 -45.17 14.97 -19.44
C GLY A 11 -44.86 16.24 -20.22
N SER A 12 -45.74 17.23 -20.08
CA SER A 12 -45.63 18.56 -20.68
C SER A 12 -45.52 19.65 -19.62
N THR A 13 -44.79 20.73 -19.93
CA THR A 13 -44.74 21.93 -19.08
C THR A 13 -46.08 22.68 -19.11
N LEU A 14 -46.42 23.35 -18.00
CA LEU A 14 -47.66 24.13 -17.84
C LEU A 14 -47.58 25.53 -18.49
N ASP A 15 -46.44 25.88 -19.06
CA ASP A 15 -46.21 27.18 -19.69
C ASP A 15 -46.95 27.26 -21.04
N ALA A 16 -47.29 28.47 -21.48
CA ALA A 16 -48.05 28.73 -22.70
C ALA A 16 -47.43 28.13 -24.01
N GLN A 17 -46.19 27.64 -23.96
CA GLN A 17 -45.51 26.99 -25.08
C GLN A 17 -45.52 25.44 -25.05
N ALA A 18 -46.18 24.82 -24.06
CA ALA A 18 -46.49 23.39 -23.94
C ALA A 18 -45.46 22.44 -24.59
N LYS A 19 -44.24 22.35 -24.03
CA LYS A 19 -43.22 21.40 -24.51
C LYS A 19 -43.36 20.08 -23.75
N SER A 20 -43.44 18.97 -24.48
CA SER A 20 -43.57 17.61 -23.93
C SER A 20 -42.28 16.79 -24.10
N GLY A 21 -41.91 16.01 -23.08
CA GLY A 21 -40.72 15.17 -23.10
C GLY A 21 -40.71 14.08 -22.01
N TYR A 22 -39.69 13.22 -22.08
CA TYR A 22 -39.45 12.15 -21.10
C TYR A 22 -38.48 12.62 -20.02
N PHE A 23 -38.75 12.25 -18.77
CA PHE A 23 -37.90 12.56 -17.62
C PHE A 23 -37.91 11.41 -16.60
N PRO A 24 -36.80 11.18 -15.88
CA PRO A 24 -36.73 10.11 -14.89
C PRO A 24 -37.56 10.46 -13.63
N GLY A 25 -38.14 9.44 -13.00
CA GLY A 25 -39.18 9.59 -11.97
C GLY A 25 -38.74 10.27 -10.68
N ASN A 26 -37.44 10.34 -10.41
CA ASN A 26 -36.86 11.07 -9.29
C ASN A 26 -36.96 12.60 -9.43
N TYR A 27 -37.39 13.12 -10.59
CA TYR A 27 -37.63 14.56 -10.82
C TYR A 27 -39.13 14.95 -10.72
N VAL A 28 -40.02 14.05 -10.28
CA VAL A 28 -41.47 14.28 -10.25
C VAL A 28 -42.01 14.18 -8.83
N GLU A 29 -42.52 15.29 -8.29
CA GLU A 29 -43.23 15.30 -7.01
C GLU A 29 -44.73 15.06 -7.25
N ILE A 30 -45.26 13.90 -6.81
CA ILE A 30 -46.67 13.56 -6.96
C ILE A 30 -47.49 14.27 -5.87
N LYS A 31 -48.08 15.42 -6.19
CA LYS A 31 -49.05 16.09 -5.31
C LYS A 31 -50.36 15.30 -5.28
N GLY A 32 -50.64 14.57 -4.20
CA GLY A 32 -51.96 13.97 -3.96
C GLY A 32 -52.05 12.72 -3.09
N ALA A 33 -50.94 12.14 -2.63
CA ALA A 33 -50.99 11.01 -1.69
C ALA A 33 -50.88 11.53 -0.24
N THR A 34 -52.01 11.57 0.46
CA THR A 34 -52.11 11.94 1.88
C THR A 34 -51.28 10.95 2.73
N PRO A 35 -50.38 11.41 3.61
CA PRO A 35 -49.67 10.54 4.54
C PRO A 35 -50.60 10.10 5.67
N ALA A 36 -50.68 8.78 5.91
CA ALA A 36 -51.33 8.23 7.09
C ALA A 36 -50.58 8.68 8.36
N ALA A 37 -51.32 9.24 9.31
CA ALA A 37 -50.82 9.84 10.54
C ALA A 37 -50.15 8.82 11.47
N PRO A 38 -49.10 9.21 12.22
CA PRO A 38 -48.55 8.41 13.30
C PRO A 38 -49.48 8.45 14.51
N THR A 39 -50.04 7.29 14.87
CA THR A 39 -50.71 7.09 16.15
C THR A 39 -49.70 7.15 17.29
N TYR A 40 -49.66 8.28 18.00
CA TYR A 40 -49.12 8.36 19.35
C TYR A 40 -50.17 7.76 20.31
N SER A 41 -49.87 6.63 20.94
CA SER A 41 -50.51 6.23 22.20
C SER A 41 -49.53 6.45 23.34
N ALA A 42 -49.74 7.54 24.07
CA ALA A 42 -49.12 7.76 25.37
C ALA A 42 -49.78 6.83 26.40
N THR A 43 -48.99 5.97 27.04
CA THR A 43 -49.32 5.40 28.35
C THR A 43 -48.25 5.86 29.33
N ALA A 44 -48.69 6.66 30.30
CA ALA A 44 -47.88 7.19 31.39
C ALA A 44 -47.37 6.04 32.30
N PRO A 45 -46.17 6.17 32.88
CA PRO A 45 -45.65 5.20 33.84
C PRO A 45 -46.28 5.38 35.23
N PRO A 46 -46.56 4.29 35.97
CA PRO A 46 -46.97 4.37 37.37
C PRO A 46 -45.77 4.71 38.29
N PRO A 47 -46.02 5.23 39.52
CA PRO A 47 -45.09 6.07 40.25
C PRO A 47 -43.97 5.30 40.95
N ALA A 48 -42.82 5.97 41.06
CA ALA A 48 -41.67 5.54 41.83
C ALA A 48 -42.02 5.35 43.32
N LYS A 49 -41.59 4.22 43.90
CA LYS A 49 -41.42 4.08 45.35
C LYS A 49 -39.99 4.44 45.73
N ALA A 50 -39.91 5.31 46.72
CA ALA A 50 -38.71 5.88 47.30
C ALA A 50 -37.82 4.84 47.98
N VAL A 51 -36.50 5.06 47.90
CA VAL A 51 -35.56 4.74 48.98
C VAL A 51 -34.67 5.97 49.17
N ASP A 52 -34.70 6.47 50.39
CA ASP A 52 -34.02 7.65 50.91
C ASP A 52 -32.51 7.41 51.20
N PRO A 53 -31.74 8.47 51.54
CA PRO A 53 -30.32 8.62 51.22
C PRO A 53 -29.36 8.45 52.42
N ALA A 54 -28.07 8.80 52.19
CA ALA A 54 -26.94 8.98 53.13
C ALA A 54 -26.00 7.75 53.25
N ALA A 55 -24.68 7.84 53.39
CA ALA A 55 -23.68 8.91 53.56
C ALA A 55 -22.33 8.34 53.06
N ALA A 56 -21.53 9.05 52.26
CA ALA A 56 -20.36 9.85 52.68
C ALA A 56 -19.44 9.24 53.75
N MET A 57 -18.20 8.92 53.38
CA MET A 57 -16.89 9.22 54.04
C MET A 57 -15.78 8.46 53.27
N GLY A 58 -14.80 9.11 52.65
CA GLY A 58 -13.43 9.36 53.19
C GLY A 58 -12.59 8.06 53.16
N GLY A 59 -11.40 7.91 52.58
CA GLY A 59 -10.31 8.79 52.17
C GLY A 59 -9.00 8.02 52.43
N SER A 60 -7.99 8.17 51.56
CA SER A 60 -6.54 7.97 51.83
C SER A 60 -5.88 6.56 51.80
N ALA A 61 -4.91 6.46 50.87
CA ALA A 61 -3.52 5.98 50.97
C ALA A 61 -3.11 4.51 51.21
N TYR A 62 -2.24 4.03 50.30
CA TYR A 62 -1.02 3.21 50.48
C TYR A 62 -0.96 2.17 51.62
N GLN A 63 -0.88 0.87 51.27
CA GLN A 63 0.36 0.07 51.34
C GLN A 63 0.13 -1.41 50.95
N SER A 64 1.21 -1.98 50.46
CA SER A 64 1.48 -3.38 50.10
C SER A 64 0.99 -4.45 51.07
N GLN A 65 0.48 -5.57 50.54
CA GLN A 65 0.92 -6.91 50.95
C GLN A 65 0.40 -8.00 49.99
N ASN A 66 1.31 -8.93 49.66
CA ASN A 66 1.07 -10.20 48.97
C ASN A 66 -0.10 -10.98 49.58
N GLN A 67 -0.96 -11.56 48.74
CA GLN A 67 -1.46 -12.92 48.95
C GLN A 67 -2.07 -13.50 47.66
N ASN A 68 -1.60 -14.71 47.33
CA ASN A 68 -2.19 -15.61 46.34
C ASN A 68 -3.68 -15.84 46.63
N ASN A 69 -4.53 -15.74 45.60
CA ASN A 69 -5.55 -16.75 45.32
C ASN A 69 -6.20 -16.57 43.94
N ASN A 70 -6.38 -17.72 43.28
CA ASN A 70 -7.15 -17.91 42.06
C ASN A 70 -8.57 -17.34 42.18
N ASN A 71 -9.02 -16.60 41.16
CA ASN A 71 -10.23 -16.96 40.41
C ASN A 71 -10.45 -16.06 39.17
N ASN A 72 -10.95 -16.71 38.13
CA ASN A 72 -11.38 -16.19 36.84
C ASN A 72 -12.33 -14.98 36.93
N SER A 73 -12.04 -13.96 36.11
CA SER A 73 -13.07 -13.21 35.38
C SER A 73 -12.42 -12.48 34.20
N GLY A 74 -12.99 -12.68 33.01
CA GLY A 74 -12.43 -12.27 31.72
C GLY A 74 -12.23 -10.76 31.56
N ALA A 75 -11.06 -10.41 31.05
CA ALA A 75 -10.80 -9.15 30.38
C ALA A 75 -10.33 -9.48 28.96
N LEU A 76 -10.93 -8.81 27.96
CA LEU A 76 -10.46 -8.82 26.57
C LEU A 76 -9.01 -8.33 26.54
N PHE A 77 -8.06 -9.24 26.33
CA PHE A 77 -6.69 -8.88 25.96
C PHE A 77 -6.57 -8.95 24.43
N GLN A 78 -6.26 -7.81 23.82
CA GLN A 78 -5.65 -7.76 22.49
C GLN A 78 -4.24 -8.35 22.62
N TYR A 79 -4.03 -9.55 22.10
CA TYR A 79 -2.70 -10.14 21.99
C TYR A 79 -1.96 -9.53 20.80
N THR A 80 -0.70 -9.16 21.03
CA THR A 80 0.22 -8.73 19.97
C THR A 80 1.01 -9.94 19.44
N ALA A 81 1.52 -9.87 18.21
CA ALA A 81 2.27 -11.00 17.63
C ALA A 81 3.57 -11.35 18.37
N SER A 82 4.10 -10.45 19.21
CA SER A 82 5.18 -10.74 20.14
C SER A 82 4.78 -11.67 21.28
N ASP A 83 3.50 -11.68 21.66
CA ASP A 83 2.98 -12.58 22.71
C ASP A 83 2.80 -14.02 22.20
N LEU A 84 2.78 -14.21 20.87
CA LEU A 84 2.72 -15.53 20.22
C LEU A 84 4.05 -16.31 20.25
N ARG A 85 5.17 -15.69 20.67
CA ARG A 85 6.49 -16.37 20.72
C ARG A 85 7.10 -16.48 22.11
N SER A 86 6.65 -15.68 23.08
CA SER A 86 7.32 -15.59 24.39
C SER A 86 6.74 -16.52 25.47
N ASN A 87 5.60 -17.18 25.25
CA ASN A 87 5.06 -18.15 26.21
C ASN A 87 4.78 -19.50 25.54
N GLY A 88 5.73 -20.42 25.69
CA GLY A 88 5.54 -21.85 25.43
C GLY A 88 5.98 -22.29 24.04
N GLY A 89 7.29 -22.47 23.85
CA GLY A 89 7.76 -23.43 22.85
C GLY A 89 7.21 -24.80 23.24
N VAL A 90 6.10 -25.22 22.61
CA VAL A 90 5.59 -26.57 22.75
C VAL A 90 6.64 -27.49 22.13
N ASN A 91 7.41 -28.14 23.00
CA ASN A 91 8.41 -29.11 22.60
C ASN A 91 7.66 -30.38 22.16
N TRP A 92 7.44 -30.53 20.84
CA TRP A 92 6.80 -31.70 20.26
C TRP A 92 7.64 -32.96 20.52
N SER A 93 7.40 -33.61 21.65
CA SER A 93 7.91 -34.94 21.96
C SER A 93 6.99 -35.96 21.28
N LEU A 94 7.36 -36.35 20.06
CA LEU A 94 6.56 -37.21 19.20
C LEU A 94 6.84 -38.71 19.45
N LEU A 95 5.79 -39.48 19.72
CA LEU A 95 5.77 -40.95 19.85
C LEU A 95 5.22 -41.60 18.56
N GLY A 96 5.99 -42.49 17.91
CA GLY A 96 5.46 -43.54 16.99
C GLY A 96 5.39 -43.27 15.46
N SER A 97 5.22 -44.36 14.68
CA SER A 97 4.92 -44.44 13.22
C SER A 97 3.43 -44.40 12.96
N GLY A 98 2.85 -43.65 12.01
CA GLY A 98 3.29 -43.37 10.64
C GLY A 98 3.00 -44.56 9.71
N LEU A 99 1.78 -44.66 9.17
CA LEU A 99 1.21 -45.86 8.50
C LEU A 99 1.84 -46.24 7.14
N ASP A 100 2.56 -45.34 6.46
CA ASP A 100 3.16 -45.59 5.13
C ASP A 100 4.66 -45.22 5.05
N GLY A 101 5.31 -45.03 6.20
CA GLY A 101 6.73 -44.66 6.27
C GLY A 101 7.05 -43.22 5.86
N THR A 102 6.07 -42.45 5.36
CA THR A 102 6.21 -41.03 5.03
C THR A 102 5.96 -40.15 6.25
N ARG A 103 6.71 -40.36 7.34
CA ARG A 103 6.69 -39.48 8.51
C ARG A 103 7.62 -38.29 8.28
N TYR A 104 7.15 -37.04 8.27
CA TYR A 104 8.09 -35.91 8.34
C TYR A 104 7.49 -34.66 9.00
N VAL A 105 7.80 -34.52 10.29
CA VAL A 105 8.24 -33.23 10.82
C VAL A 105 9.21 -32.61 9.80
N TYR A 106 8.95 -31.39 9.34
CA TYR A 106 9.86 -30.72 8.42
C TYR A 106 11.24 -30.64 9.07
N GLN A 107 12.20 -31.39 8.56
CA GLN A 107 13.56 -31.40 9.07
C GLN A 107 14.39 -30.62 8.06
N SER A 108 14.45 -29.30 8.22
CA SER A 108 15.46 -28.51 7.53
C SER A 108 16.82 -28.89 8.12
N GLN A 109 17.71 -29.44 7.29
CA GLN A 109 19.08 -29.76 7.69
C GLN A 109 19.98 -28.51 7.79
N GLU A 110 19.47 -27.32 7.43
CA GLU A 110 20.30 -26.13 7.16
C GLU A 110 20.17 -25.00 8.18
N ALA A 111 19.24 -25.10 9.14
CA ALA A 111 19.19 -24.15 10.24
C ALA A 111 19.88 -24.77 11.46
N GLU A 112 20.79 -24.02 12.10
CA GLU A 112 21.34 -24.32 13.43
C GLU A 112 20.22 -24.57 14.48
N SER A 113 18.97 -24.24 14.15
CA SER A 113 17.76 -24.78 14.78
C SER A 113 17.04 -25.76 13.85
N MET A 114 16.95 -27.05 14.22
CA MET A 114 16.01 -27.99 13.60
C MET A 114 14.59 -27.40 13.68
N MET A 115 14.03 -26.90 12.58
CA MET A 115 12.67 -26.34 12.57
C MET A 115 11.64 -27.47 12.49
N ARG A 116 11.46 -28.20 13.60
CA ARG A 116 10.48 -29.29 13.71
C ARG A 116 9.07 -28.71 13.80
N CYS A 117 8.42 -28.51 12.66
CA CYS A 117 7.03 -28.04 12.60
C CYS A 117 6.20 -28.87 11.62
N PRO A 118 4.87 -28.96 11.83
CA PRO A 118 3.93 -29.48 10.84
C PRO A 118 3.95 -28.66 9.55
N VAL A 119 3.61 -29.28 8.42
CA VAL A 119 3.66 -28.66 7.09
C VAL A 119 2.80 -27.39 6.99
N TRP A 120 1.68 -27.30 7.71
CA TRP A 120 0.80 -26.13 7.68
C TRP A 120 1.39 -24.89 8.34
N GLN A 121 2.43 -25.02 9.16
CA GLN A 121 3.16 -23.88 9.74
C GLN A 121 4.25 -23.35 8.80
N LEU A 122 4.53 -24.02 7.68
CA LEU A 122 5.55 -23.58 6.74
C LEU A 122 5.04 -22.37 5.91
N PRO A 123 5.88 -21.35 5.68
CA PRO A 123 5.51 -20.21 4.83
C PRO A 123 5.05 -20.63 3.44
N ALA A 124 5.65 -21.67 2.85
CA ALA A 124 5.25 -22.21 1.55
C ALA A 124 3.81 -22.77 1.54
N TYR A 125 3.35 -23.34 2.65
CA TYR A 125 1.98 -23.85 2.76
C TYR A 125 0.97 -22.71 2.87
N VAL A 126 1.28 -21.71 3.71
CA VAL A 126 0.46 -20.50 3.87
C VAL A 126 0.35 -19.73 2.57
N ASP A 127 1.45 -19.55 1.84
CA ASP A 127 1.49 -18.83 0.56
C ASP A 127 0.63 -19.53 -0.50
N LEU A 128 0.62 -20.86 -0.50
CA LEU A 128 -0.12 -21.63 -1.50
C LEU A 128 -1.63 -21.69 -1.21
N PHE A 129 -2.04 -21.86 0.06
CA PHE A 129 -3.44 -22.14 0.42
C PHE A 129 -4.20 -20.95 1.04
N ALA A 130 -3.49 -19.94 1.58
CA ALA A 130 -4.09 -18.78 2.23
C ALA A 130 -3.80 -17.45 1.50
N ASP A 131 -3.42 -17.50 0.22
CA ASP A 131 -3.03 -16.35 -0.61
C ASP A 131 -4.03 -15.18 -0.51
N ALA A 132 -5.34 -15.45 -0.65
CA ALA A 132 -6.39 -14.43 -0.59
C ALA A 132 -6.54 -13.73 0.78
N TYR A 133 -6.07 -14.36 1.86
CA TYR A 133 -6.27 -13.88 3.24
C TYR A 133 -5.00 -13.28 3.86
N LYS A 134 -3.88 -13.34 3.14
CA LYS A 134 -2.53 -13.14 3.68
C LYS A 134 -2.15 -11.68 3.95
N LYS A 135 -2.76 -10.70 3.29
CA LYS A 135 -2.37 -9.27 3.41
C LYS A 135 -2.42 -8.71 4.85
N LYS A 136 -3.11 -9.39 5.78
CA LYS A 136 -3.17 -9.05 7.22
C LYS A 136 -2.21 -9.85 8.12
N LEU A 137 -1.61 -10.94 7.64
CA LEU A 137 -0.84 -11.89 8.47
C LEU A 137 0.68 -11.63 8.48
N VAL A 138 1.22 -10.89 7.49
CA VAL A 138 2.66 -10.88 7.17
C VAL A 138 3.48 -9.79 7.89
N GLU A 139 2.85 -8.79 8.49
CA GLU A 139 3.56 -7.63 9.08
C GLU A 139 4.52 -8.01 10.24
N ASN A 140 4.49 -9.26 10.75
CA ASN A 140 5.32 -9.73 11.87
C ASN A 140 6.10 -11.04 11.60
N ASP A 141 6.26 -11.48 10.35
CA ASP A 141 6.91 -12.77 10.08
C ASP A 141 8.44 -12.65 9.91
N ASN A 142 9.20 -13.19 10.88
CA ASN A 142 10.66 -13.23 10.85
C ASN A 142 11.24 -13.93 9.61
N HIS A 143 10.45 -14.77 8.91
CA HIS A 143 10.89 -15.43 7.68
C HIS A 143 11.17 -14.46 6.53
N VAL A 144 10.59 -13.25 6.54
CA VAL A 144 10.86 -12.21 5.53
C VAL A 144 12.31 -11.71 5.57
N HIS A 145 13.02 -11.92 6.68
CA HIS A 145 14.43 -11.53 6.84
C HIS A 145 15.44 -12.59 6.40
N LEU A 146 15.01 -13.82 6.09
CA LEU A 146 15.91 -14.82 5.50
C LEU A 146 16.28 -14.43 4.06
N PRO A 147 17.54 -14.64 3.63
CA PRO A 147 17.96 -14.37 2.26
C PRO A 147 17.08 -15.11 1.25
N ALA A 148 16.70 -14.44 0.16
CA ALA A 148 15.67 -14.95 -0.73
C ALA A 148 16.03 -16.28 -1.41
N VAL A 149 17.31 -16.53 -1.72
CA VAL A 149 17.77 -17.82 -2.26
C VAL A 149 17.58 -18.96 -1.24
N ARG A 150 17.76 -18.70 0.06
CA ARG A 150 17.47 -19.71 1.09
C ARG A 150 15.97 -20.00 1.18
N ARG A 151 15.12 -18.97 1.07
CA ARG A 151 13.66 -19.16 1.01
C ARG A 151 13.22 -20.01 -0.18
N ILE A 152 13.77 -19.74 -1.36
CA ILE A 152 13.57 -20.59 -2.55
C ILE A 152 14.01 -22.02 -2.26
N GLY A 153 15.18 -22.24 -1.66
CA GLY A 153 15.66 -23.58 -1.31
C GLY A 153 14.68 -24.35 -0.44
N LEU A 154 14.08 -23.70 0.56
CA LEU A 154 13.03 -24.30 1.40
C LEU A 154 11.75 -24.60 0.59
N ALA A 155 11.33 -23.70 -0.30
CA ALA A 155 10.18 -23.92 -1.17
C ALA A 155 10.40 -25.07 -2.17
N ILE A 156 11.59 -25.19 -2.76
CA ILE A 156 11.98 -26.32 -3.62
C ILE A 156 11.86 -27.63 -2.84
N ASP A 157 12.37 -27.68 -1.61
CA ASP A 157 12.31 -28.89 -0.79
C ASP A 157 10.87 -29.30 -0.46
N VAL A 158 10.00 -28.33 -0.16
CA VAL A 158 8.57 -28.57 0.09
C VAL A 158 7.86 -29.10 -1.17
N VAL A 159 8.10 -28.50 -2.34
CA VAL A 159 7.49 -28.92 -3.61
C VAL A 159 8.01 -30.28 -4.08
N GLU A 160 9.31 -30.55 -3.94
CA GLU A 160 9.91 -31.85 -4.30
C GLU A 160 9.37 -32.99 -3.43
N ARG A 161 9.20 -32.74 -2.12
CA ARG A 161 8.54 -33.69 -1.22
C ARG A 161 7.09 -33.91 -1.63
N ALA A 162 6.33 -32.85 -1.91
CA ALA A 162 4.95 -32.98 -2.36
C ALA A 162 4.85 -33.84 -3.63
N LEU A 163 5.71 -33.62 -4.62
CA LEU A 163 5.76 -34.44 -5.84
C LEU A 163 6.17 -35.90 -5.58
N SER A 164 7.06 -36.17 -4.62
CA SER A 164 7.49 -37.54 -4.31
C SER A 164 6.45 -38.36 -3.54
N THR A 165 5.52 -37.72 -2.82
CA THR A 165 4.39 -38.42 -2.17
C THR A 165 3.32 -38.92 -3.14
N VAL A 166 3.38 -38.50 -4.40
CA VAL A 166 2.41 -38.85 -5.43
C VAL A 166 2.85 -40.15 -6.09
N ASN A 167 2.17 -41.25 -5.77
CA ASN A 167 2.50 -42.55 -6.31
C ASN A 167 2.20 -42.59 -7.83
N MET A 168 3.23 -42.66 -8.67
CA MET A 168 3.07 -42.69 -10.13
C MET A 168 2.33 -43.94 -10.64
N GLN A 169 2.33 -45.04 -9.87
CA GLN A 169 1.65 -46.29 -10.25
C GLN A 169 0.14 -46.28 -9.94
N GLU A 170 -0.29 -45.58 -8.89
CA GLU A 170 -1.71 -45.44 -8.53
C GLU A 170 -2.48 -44.51 -9.49
N ASN A 171 -1.77 -43.61 -10.18
CA ASN A 171 -2.38 -42.48 -10.85
C ASN A 171 -2.78 -42.70 -12.32
N ALA A 172 -2.44 -43.83 -12.95
CA ALA A 172 -2.76 -44.14 -14.36
C ALA A 172 -2.62 -42.91 -15.29
N THR A 173 -1.62 -42.07 -15.04
CA THR A 173 -1.44 -40.79 -15.70
C THR A 173 -0.85 -41.03 -17.08
N VAL A 174 -1.26 -40.21 -18.06
CA VAL A 174 -0.75 -40.26 -19.43
C VAL A 174 0.80 -40.20 -19.39
N ASN A 175 1.48 -41.04 -20.19
CA ASN A 175 2.96 -41.13 -20.20
C ASN A 175 3.68 -39.77 -20.30
N VAL A 176 3.08 -38.80 -21.00
CA VAL A 176 3.59 -37.43 -21.12
C VAL A 176 3.64 -36.71 -19.76
N MET A 177 2.64 -36.91 -18.91
CA MET A 177 2.59 -36.34 -17.55
C MET A 177 3.65 -36.97 -16.64
N VAL A 178 3.86 -38.29 -16.73
CA VAL A 178 4.91 -38.98 -15.96
C VAL A 178 6.29 -38.43 -16.32
N ASN A 179 6.57 -38.23 -17.61
CA ASN A 179 7.80 -37.60 -18.08
C ASN A 179 7.93 -36.15 -17.56
N ALA A 180 6.86 -35.35 -17.63
CA ALA A 180 6.85 -33.99 -17.11
C ALA A 180 7.18 -33.92 -15.60
N ILE A 181 6.54 -34.76 -14.78
CA ILE A 181 6.80 -34.83 -13.33
C ILE A 181 8.22 -35.32 -13.04
N SER A 182 8.72 -36.30 -13.82
CA SER A 182 10.10 -36.78 -13.68
C SER A 182 11.10 -35.67 -13.97
N ARG A 183 10.89 -34.89 -15.04
CA ARG A 183 11.75 -33.76 -15.40
C ARG A 183 11.70 -32.66 -14.35
N ALA A 184 10.52 -32.30 -13.87
CA ALA A 184 10.35 -31.32 -12.79
C ALA A 184 11.05 -31.79 -11.50
N SER A 185 10.87 -33.05 -11.11
CA SER A 185 11.53 -33.64 -9.94
C SER A 185 13.06 -33.61 -10.03
N THR A 186 13.64 -33.96 -11.19
CA THR A 186 15.09 -33.87 -11.42
C THR A 186 15.58 -32.42 -11.33
N MET A 187 14.89 -31.49 -12.00
CA MET A 187 15.20 -30.07 -11.95
C MET A 187 15.17 -29.53 -10.51
N LEU A 188 14.17 -29.90 -9.71
CA LEU A 188 14.06 -29.47 -8.31
C LEU A 188 15.19 -30.03 -7.44
N LYS A 189 15.58 -31.30 -7.61
CA LYS A 189 16.71 -31.90 -6.89
C LYS A 189 18.01 -31.16 -7.16
N GLU A 190 18.28 -30.82 -8.41
CA GLU A 190 19.45 -30.04 -8.80
C GLU A 190 19.38 -28.60 -8.31
N GLY A 191 18.21 -27.96 -8.40
CA GLY A 191 17.96 -26.61 -7.89
C GLY A 191 18.16 -26.50 -6.38
N ARG A 192 17.74 -27.52 -5.61
CA ARG A 192 17.97 -27.62 -4.16
C ARG A 192 19.47 -27.67 -3.85
N GLU A 193 20.19 -28.53 -4.56
CA GLU A 193 21.64 -28.64 -4.38
C GLU A 193 22.36 -27.35 -4.78
N LEU A 194 21.87 -26.66 -5.81
CA LEU A 194 22.43 -25.37 -6.21
C LEU A 194 22.19 -24.29 -5.14
N CYS A 195 20.99 -24.22 -4.55
CA CYS A 195 20.69 -23.30 -3.43
C CYS A 195 21.67 -23.48 -2.26
N ARG A 196 22.05 -24.73 -1.95
CA ARG A 196 23.01 -25.07 -0.89
C ARG A 196 24.43 -24.63 -1.19
N GLN A 197 24.83 -24.69 -2.45
CA GLN A 197 26.19 -24.40 -2.88
C GLN A 197 26.45 -22.90 -3.07
N ILE A 198 25.40 -22.08 -3.23
CA ILE A 198 25.56 -20.63 -3.39
C ILE A 198 26.05 -20.01 -2.07
N PRO A 199 27.22 -19.32 -2.06
CA PRO A 199 27.74 -18.67 -0.87
C PRO A 199 27.03 -17.32 -0.63
N VAL A 200 25.76 -17.39 -0.22
CA VAL A 200 24.88 -16.21 -0.02
C VAL A 200 25.49 -15.25 1.00
N ALA A 201 25.63 -13.98 0.64
CA ALA A 201 26.20 -12.92 1.48
C ALA A 201 27.61 -13.20 2.05
N ALA A 202 28.35 -14.17 1.49
CA ALA A 202 29.68 -14.51 1.99
C ALA A 202 30.71 -13.37 1.80
N ASN A 203 30.49 -12.49 0.80
CA ASN A 203 31.43 -11.44 0.39
C ASN A 203 32.87 -11.95 0.14
N ASP A 204 33.04 -13.24 -0.15
CA ASP A 204 34.32 -13.91 -0.38
C ASP A 204 34.49 -14.24 -1.88
N SER A 205 35.49 -13.61 -2.52
CA SER A 205 35.80 -13.80 -3.93
C SER A 205 36.28 -15.22 -4.26
N VAL A 206 36.91 -15.92 -3.32
CA VAL A 206 37.44 -17.28 -3.55
C VAL A 206 36.29 -18.28 -3.57
N GLN A 207 35.40 -18.22 -2.58
CA GLN A 207 34.18 -19.04 -2.54
C GLN A 207 33.30 -18.76 -3.76
N PHE A 208 33.16 -17.49 -4.16
CA PHE A 208 32.41 -17.15 -5.37
C PHE A 208 33.05 -17.77 -6.63
N PHE A 209 34.37 -17.64 -6.81
CA PHE A 209 35.05 -18.22 -7.96
C PHE A 209 34.90 -19.75 -8.00
N THR A 210 35.10 -20.44 -6.88
CA THR A 210 34.93 -21.91 -6.78
C THR A 210 33.50 -22.34 -7.14
N PHE A 211 32.50 -21.65 -6.58
CA PHE A 211 31.09 -21.88 -6.92
C PHE A 211 30.84 -21.68 -8.42
N LEU A 212 31.29 -20.56 -8.99
CA LEU A 212 31.06 -20.21 -10.38
C LEU A 212 31.68 -21.25 -11.32
N MET A 213 32.89 -21.73 -11.04
CA MET A 213 33.54 -22.77 -11.84
C MET A 213 32.75 -24.08 -11.81
N GLY A 214 32.28 -24.51 -10.63
CA GLY A 214 31.43 -25.70 -10.50
C GLY A 214 30.10 -25.55 -11.24
N PHE A 215 29.47 -24.39 -11.13
CA PHE A 215 28.24 -24.07 -11.84
C PHE A 215 28.43 -24.08 -13.37
N MET A 216 29.50 -23.49 -13.89
CA MET A 216 29.78 -23.48 -15.33
C MET A 216 29.98 -24.89 -15.91
N VAL A 217 30.57 -25.82 -15.14
CA VAL A 217 30.69 -27.22 -15.56
C VAL A 217 29.31 -27.86 -15.71
N ARG A 218 28.36 -27.56 -14.81
CA ARG A 218 26.99 -28.08 -14.91
C ARG A 218 26.25 -27.54 -16.13
N VAL A 219 26.32 -26.23 -16.40
CA VAL A 219 25.67 -25.63 -17.57
C VAL A 219 26.19 -26.24 -18.88
N ARG A 220 27.51 -26.47 -18.98
CA ARG A 220 28.12 -27.09 -20.18
C ARG A 220 27.71 -28.56 -20.36
N ASN A 221 27.50 -29.28 -19.27
CA ASN A 221 27.18 -30.70 -19.29
C ASN A 221 25.67 -30.98 -19.40
N LEU A 222 24.84 -29.95 -19.52
CA LEU A 222 23.39 -30.10 -19.69
C LEU A 222 23.10 -30.87 -21.00
N ARG A 223 22.29 -31.92 -20.89
CA ARG A 223 21.93 -32.78 -22.04
C ARG A 223 20.76 -32.20 -22.81
N PHE A 224 20.61 -32.64 -24.06
CA PHE A 224 19.46 -32.27 -24.90
C PHE A 224 18.14 -32.62 -24.19
N GLY A 225 17.23 -31.65 -24.12
CA GLY A 225 15.92 -31.76 -23.46
C GLY A 225 15.95 -31.71 -21.93
N GLU A 226 17.13 -31.56 -21.32
CA GLU A 226 17.30 -31.40 -19.88
C GLU A 226 17.11 -29.95 -19.46
N SER A 227 16.58 -29.73 -18.25
CA SER A 227 16.31 -28.39 -17.71
C SER A 227 16.93 -28.24 -16.33
N MET A 228 17.61 -27.10 -16.12
CA MET A 228 18.25 -26.75 -14.85
C MET A 228 17.57 -25.51 -14.26
N MET A 229 17.26 -25.57 -12.96
CA MET A 229 16.76 -24.43 -12.19
C MET A 229 17.93 -23.66 -11.58
N VAL A 230 17.97 -22.35 -11.83
CA VAL A 230 19.01 -21.44 -11.34
C VAL A 230 18.37 -20.30 -10.55
N PRO A 231 18.43 -20.34 -9.21
CA PRO A 231 17.89 -19.27 -8.38
C PRO A 231 18.85 -18.07 -8.39
N THR A 232 18.28 -16.88 -8.51
CA THR A 232 19.00 -15.61 -8.31
C THR A 232 18.12 -14.63 -7.53
N SER A 233 18.72 -13.58 -7.01
CA SER A 233 18.01 -12.58 -6.22
C SER A 233 18.70 -11.23 -6.25
N TRP A 234 17.94 -10.19 -5.91
CA TRP A 234 18.45 -8.85 -5.66
C TRP A 234 17.69 -8.21 -4.50
N THR A 235 18.30 -7.23 -3.85
CA THR A 235 17.70 -6.51 -2.73
C THR A 235 16.96 -5.27 -3.23
N ASN A 236 15.68 -5.13 -2.86
CA ASN A 236 14.87 -3.96 -3.20
C ASN A 236 15.28 -2.73 -2.36
N ASP A 237 14.77 -1.54 -2.69
CA ASP A 237 15.07 -0.30 -1.94
C ASP A 237 14.63 -0.37 -0.47
N SER A 238 13.61 -1.20 -0.18
CA SER A 238 13.13 -1.48 1.18
C SER A 238 14.01 -2.45 1.97
N GLY A 239 15.12 -2.93 1.41
CA GLY A 239 16.01 -3.89 2.07
C GLY A 239 15.49 -5.33 2.08
N ILE A 240 14.39 -5.61 1.40
CA ILE A 240 13.84 -6.97 1.26
C ILE A 240 14.38 -7.60 -0.02
N ASP A 241 14.96 -8.79 0.10
CA ASP A 241 15.42 -9.56 -1.05
C ASP A 241 14.25 -10.12 -1.85
N GLN A 242 14.25 -9.84 -3.15
CA GLN A 242 13.39 -10.48 -4.14
C GLN A 242 14.19 -11.54 -4.88
N ALA A 243 13.64 -12.73 -5.04
CA ALA A 243 14.23 -13.76 -5.87
C ALA A 243 13.44 -14.02 -7.15
N VAL A 244 14.17 -14.56 -8.13
CA VAL A 244 13.70 -14.97 -9.45
C VAL A 244 14.38 -16.28 -9.82
N ILE A 245 13.63 -17.14 -10.49
CA ILE A 245 14.12 -18.44 -10.94
C ILE A 245 14.39 -18.38 -12.44
N MET A 246 15.63 -18.67 -12.85
CA MET A 246 15.97 -18.88 -14.25
C MET A 246 15.91 -20.38 -14.55
N VAL A 247 15.08 -20.80 -15.49
CA VAL A 247 15.05 -22.17 -15.99
C VAL A 247 15.80 -22.22 -17.32
N ILE A 248 16.92 -22.93 -17.34
CA ILE A 248 17.74 -23.13 -18.54
C ILE A 248 17.36 -24.48 -19.14
N THR A 249 17.04 -24.52 -20.43
CA THR A 249 16.77 -25.77 -21.15
C THR A 249 17.65 -25.83 -22.39
N LYS A 250 18.25 -27.00 -22.66
CA LYS A 250 18.99 -27.22 -23.91
C LYS A 250 18.03 -27.79 -24.96
N GLU A 251 17.72 -27.00 -25.98
CA GLU A 251 16.63 -27.27 -26.94
C GLU A 251 17.12 -27.95 -28.21
N HIS A 252 18.35 -27.69 -28.63
CA HIS A 252 18.93 -28.22 -29.86
C HIS A 252 20.30 -28.85 -29.56
N GLU A 253 20.88 -29.57 -30.52
CA GLU A 253 22.29 -29.98 -30.46
C GLU A 253 23.21 -28.98 -31.17
N ASP A 254 22.64 -28.13 -32.04
CA ASP A 254 23.37 -27.12 -32.79
C ASP A 254 23.91 -26.03 -31.84
N PRO A 255 25.23 -25.76 -31.82
CA PRO A 255 25.84 -24.76 -30.94
C PRO A 255 25.36 -23.32 -31.19
N THR A 256 24.76 -23.04 -32.35
CA THR A 256 24.30 -21.70 -32.71
C THR A 256 22.98 -21.29 -32.04
N ASP A 257 22.03 -22.21 -31.90
CA ASP A 257 20.70 -22.01 -31.31
C ASP A 257 20.42 -23.02 -30.18
N ASN A 258 21.41 -23.21 -29.29
CA ASN A 258 21.49 -24.39 -28.44
C ASN A 258 20.55 -24.35 -27.21
N TYR A 259 20.24 -23.17 -26.66
CA TYR A 259 19.53 -23.03 -25.38
C TYR A 259 18.26 -22.17 -25.43
N SER A 260 17.33 -22.43 -24.51
CA SER A 260 16.27 -21.52 -24.09
C SER A 260 16.43 -21.17 -22.60
N VAL A 261 16.01 -19.96 -22.23
CA VAL A 261 16.03 -19.48 -20.85
C VAL A 261 14.68 -18.84 -20.54
N ALA A 262 13.99 -19.39 -19.55
CA ALA A 262 12.79 -18.78 -18.98
C ALA A 262 13.08 -18.11 -17.65
N ILE A 263 12.54 -16.92 -17.47
CA ILE A 263 12.60 -16.16 -16.23
C ILE A 263 11.24 -16.31 -15.55
N VAL A 264 11.23 -16.91 -14.37
CA VAL A 264 10.03 -17.15 -13.56
C VAL A 264 10.01 -16.17 -12.38
N ASN A 265 8.98 -15.32 -12.34
CA ASN A 265 8.84 -14.27 -11.35
C ASN A 265 7.37 -14.10 -10.92
N THR A 266 7.14 -13.96 -9.61
CA THR A 266 5.84 -13.84 -8.96
C THR A 266 5.72 -12.58 -8.09
N GLY A 267 6.65 -11.63 -8.23
CA GLY A 267 6.68 -10.39 -7.47
C GLY A 267 5.46 -9.49 -7.73
N ASN A 268 4.84 -8.98 -6.67
CA ASN A 268 3.62 -8.15 -6.74
C ASN A 268 3.92 -6.63 -6.80
N ASN A 269 5.17 -6.21 -6.57
CA ASN A 269 5.58 -4.80 -6.57
C ASN A 269 6.42 -4.41 -7.80
N PRO A 270 6.39 -3.13 -8.24
CA PRO A 270 7.18 -2.67 -9.38
C PRO A 270 8.69 -2.91 -9.26
N GLN A 271 9.22 -2.84 -8.04
CA GLN A 271 10.64 -3.10 -7.76
C GLN A 271 11.01 -4.59 -7.81
N GLN A 272 10.02 -5.49 -7.86
CA GLN A 272 10.21 -6.94 -7.91
C GLN A 272 10.27 -7.49 -9.34
N GLY A 273 10.09 -6.65 -10.37
CA GLY A 273 10.41 -7.00 -11.76
C GLY A 273 9.29 -7.66 -12.58
N LEU A 274 8.11 -7.91 -12.01
CA LEU A 274 6.98 -8.44 -12.77
C LEU A 274 6.46 -7.46 -13.85
N ASP A 275 6.78 -6.17 -13.72
CA ASP A 275 6.48 -5.15 -14.73
C ASP A 275 7.18 -5.40 -16.08
N PHE A 276 8.28 -6.15 -16.09
CA PHE A 276 8.98 -6.55 -17.32
C PHE A 276 8.33 -7.77 -18.01
N HIS A 277 7.33 -8.39 -17.38
CA HIS A 277 6.61 -9.53 -17.94
C HIS A 277 5.33 -9.07 -18.66
N SER A 278 5.04 -9.73 -19.78
CA SER A 278 3.83 -9.48 -20.56
C SER A 278 2.56 -9.69 -19.72
N PHE A 279 1.53 -8.89 -20.00
CA PHE A 279 0.24 -8.97 -19.30
C PHE A 279 -0.93 -9.07 -20.28
N ALA A 280 -2.02 -9.65 -19.81
CA ALA A 280 -3.32 -9.71 -20.48
C ALA A 280 -4.42 -9.38 -19.47
N VAL A 281 -5.61 -9.01 -19.95
CA VAL A 281 -6.78 -8.81 -19.10
C VAL A 281 -7.73 -9.99 -19.34
N ASP A 282 -8.14 -10.65 -18.28
CA ASP A 282 -9.16 -11.71 -18.35
C ASP A 282 -10.47 -11.12 -18.90
N PRO A 283 -10.98 -11.61 -20.03
CA PRO A 283 -12.22 -11.08 -20.62
C PRO A 283 -13.46 -11.32 -19.76
N THR A 284 -13.42 -12.28 -18.82
CA THR A 284 -14.58 -12.67 -18.02
C THR A 284 -14.68 -11.88 -16.71
N HIS A 285 -13.60 -11.82 -15.93
CA HIS A 285 -13.60 -11.15 -14.62
C HIS A 285 -12.89 -9.80 -14.61
N GLY A 286 -12.20 -9.43 -15.70
CA GLY A 286 -11.40 -8.20 -15.77
C GLY A 286 -10.12 -8.24 -14.92
N HIS A 287 -9.71 -9.42 -14.45
CA HIS A 287 -8.47 -9.59 -13.68
C HIS A 287 -7.23 -9.41 -14.57
N LEU A 288 -6.16 -8.89 -13.99
CA LEU A 288 -4.86 -8.77 -14.67
C LEU A 288 -4.15 -10.11 -14.62
N LEU A 289 -3.96 -10.73 -15.78
CA LEU A 289 -3.17 -11.94 -15.96
C LEU A 289 -1.75 -11.57 -16.39
N ARG A 290 -0.75 -12.33 -15.93
CA ARG A 290 0.67 -12.10 -16.25
C ARG A 290 1.28 -13.39 -16.80
N ASN A 291 2.22 -13.23 -17.74
CA ASN A 291 3.08 -14.35 -18.13
C ASN A 291 4.19 -14.49 -17.07
N LEU A 292 3.98 -15.35 -16.08
CA LEU A 292 4.93 -15.52 -14.97
C LEU A 292 6.24 -16.17 -15.42
N SER A 293 6.21 -17.03 -16.44
CA SER A 293 7.37 -17.69 -17.06
C SER A 293 7.73 -17.05 -18.42
N SER A 294 8.51 -15.97 -18.41
CA SER A 294 8.93 -15.29 -19.64
C SER A 294 10.08 -16.03 -20.31
N GLU A 295 9.81 -16.69 -21.44
CA GLU A 295 10.81 -17.44 -22.20
C GLU A 295 11.55 -16.60 -23.25
N MET A 296 12.84 -16.90 -23.43
CA MET A 296 13.66 -16.51 -24.57
C MET A 296 14.30 -17.77 -25.18
N VAL A 297 14.18 -17.96 -26.49
CA VAL A 297 14.71 -19.11 -27.24
C VAL A 297 15.92 -18.72 -28.09
N LYS A 298 16.55 -19.72 -28.73
CA LYS A 298 17.64 -19.55 -29.71
C LYS A 298 18.84 -18.80 -29.11
N ILE A 299 19.25 -19.21 -27.92
CA ILE A 299 20.39 -18.61 -27.24
C ILE A 299 21.66 -19.41 -27.59
N PRO A 300 22.68 -18.77 -28.20
CA PRO A 300 23.92 -19.43 -28.56
C PRO A 300 24.70 -19.95 -27.34
N GLU A 301 25.33 -21.11 -27.50
CA GLU A 301 26.12 -21.74 -26.44
C GLU A 301 27.23 -20.83 -25.91
N ARG A 302 27.92 -20.09 -26.79
CA ARG A 302 28.98 -19.14 -26.40
C ARG A 302 28.53 -18.08 -25.38
N ARG A 303 27.24 -17.75 -25.34
CA ARG A 303 26.65 -16.77 -24.41
C ARG A 303 26.23 -17.41 -23.11
N MET A 304 25.56 -18.57 -23.19
CA MET A 304 25.18 -19.34 -22.02
C MET A 304 26.40 -19.83 -21.24
N CYS A 305 27.48 -20.17 -21.93
CA CYS A 305 28.74 -20.63 -21.33
C CYS A 305 29.70 -19.48 -20.98
N ASN A 306 29.24 -18.22 -21.02
CA ASN A 306 30.04 -17.06 -20.66
C ASN A 306 30.10 -16.88 -19.13
N SER A 307 31.29 -16.99 -18.54
CA SER A 307 31.48 -16.85 -17.09
C SER A 307 31.23 -15.44 -16.58
N THR A 308 31.48 -14.39 -17.38
CA THR A 308 31.21 -12.99 -17.00
C THR A 308 29.72 -12.72 -16.87
N PHE A 309 28.89 -13.31 -17.74
CA PHE A 309 27.43 -13.22 -17.61
C PHE A 309 26.97 -13.79 -16.27
N TRP A 310 27.37 -15.02 -15.95
CA TRP A 310 26.97 -15.67 -14.69
C TRP A 310 27.58 -15.00 -13.45
N PHE A 311 28.78 -14.45 -13.56
CA PHE A 311 29.35 -13.60 -12.53
C PHE A 311 28.42 -12.41 -12.21
N LEU A 312 27.89 -11.72 -13.23
CA LEU A 312 26.96 -10.61 -13.02
C LEU A 312 25.60 -11.07 -12.44
N VAL A 313 25.11 -12.25 -12.84
CA VAL A 313 23.87 -12.83 -12.29
C VAL A 313 24.00 -13.12 -10.79
N PHE A 314 25.09 -13.78 -10.36
CA PHE A 314 25.26 -14.19 -8.96
C PHE A 314 25.87 -13.12 -8.06
N ARG A 315 26.49 -12.07 -8.62
CA ARG A 315 27.08 -10.97 -7.84
C ARG A 315 26.07 -10.32 -6.89
N ALA A 316 24.82 -10.14 -7.33
CA ALA A 316 23.77 -9.55 -6.51
C ALA A 316 23.37 -10.42 -5.31
N VAL A 317 23.63 -11.73 -5.37
CA VAL A 317 23.33 -12.72 -4.32
C VAL A 317 24.48 -12.84 -3.31
N ILE A 318 25.72 -12.77 -3.80
CA ILE A 318 26.92 -13.10 -3.01
C ILE A 318 27.55 -11.85 -2.37
N CYS A 319 27.43 -10.68 -3.01
CA CYS A 319 28.05 -9.43 -2.56
C CYS A 319 27.01 -8.45 -1.99
N THR A 320 26.89 -8.36 -0.66
CA THR A 320 25.91 -7.49 0.02
C THR A 320 26.38 -6.05 0.21
N ASN A 321 27.69 -5.81 0.27
CA ASN A 321 28.22 -4.56 0.83
C ASN A 321 28.37 -3.40 -0.16
N ASN A 322 28.15 -3.60 -1.46
CA ASN A 322 28.51 -2.55 -2.44
C ASN A 322 27.71 -2.50 -3.75
N THR A 323 26.69 -3.35 -3.93
CA THR A 323 25.89 -3.35 -5.16
C THR A 323 24.41 -3.51 -4.86
N LYS A 324 23.66 -2.42 -4.98
CA LYS A 324 22.20 -2.47 -5.10
C LYS A 324 21.84 -3.14 -6.43
N GLY A 325 21.72 -4.47 -6.42
CA GLY A 325 21.04 -5.17 -7.50
C GLY A 325 19.62 -4.63 -7.61
N SER A 326 19.11 -4.42 -8.80
CA SER A 326 17.72 -4.01 -9.00
C SER A 326 17.10 -4.83 -10.12
N ALA A 327 15.78 -4.99 -10.08
CA ALA A 327 15.03 -5.60 -11.19
C ALA A 327 15.39 -4.93 -12.52
N LYS A 328 15.51 -3.59 -12.53
CA LYS A 328 15.92 -2.83 -13.71
C LYS A 328 17.29 -3.25 -14.23
N TYR A 329 18.29 -3.38 -13.36
CA TYR A 329 19.62 -3.84 -13.78
C TYR A 329 19.59 -5.26 -14.33
N PHE A 330 18.85 -6.16 -13.69
CA PHE A 330 18.72 -7.55 -14.14
C PHE A 330 18.03 -7.65 -15.52
N TYR A 331 16.83 -7.08 -15.68
CA TYR A 331 16.03 -7.17 -16.89
C TYR A 331 16.53 -6.26 -18.04
N GLU A 332 17.12 -5.09 -17.77
CA GLU A 332 17.56 -4.18 -18.85
C GLU A 332 19.03 -4.35 -19.23
N ARG A 333 19.89 -4.89 -18.35
CA ARG A 333 21.34 -4.98 -18.59
C ARG A 333 21.86 -6.40 -18.69
N ILE A 334 21.44 -7.28 -17.79
CA ILE A 334 21.97 -8.66 -17.74
C ILE A 334 21.27 -9.52 -18.77
N VAL A 335 19.94 -9.65 -18.67
CA VAL A 335 19.16 -10.59 -19.50
C VAL A 335 19.26 -10.31 -21.01
N PRO A 336 19.23 -9.06 -21.51
CA PRO A 336 19.32 -8.76 -22.95
C PRO A 336 20.63 -9.22 -23.61
N TYR A 337 21.67 -9.51 -22.81
CA TYR A 337 22.91 -10.11 -23.32
C TYR A 337 22.67 -11.48 -23.96
N LEU A 338 21.68 -12.26 -23.50
CA LEU A 338 21.42 -13.59 -24.03
C LEU A 338 20.91 -13.56 -25.49
N PRO A 339 19.80 -12.87 -25.82
CA PRO A 339 19.28 -12.83 -27.19
C PRO A 339 19.84 -11.69 -28.06
N LEU A 340 20.70 -10.78 -27.55
CA LEU A 340 21.13 -9.54 -28.23
C LEU A 340 20.02 -8.56 -28.60
N MET A 341 18.91 -8.58 -27.88
CA MET A 341 17.82 -7.66 -28.13
C MET A 341 17.09 -7.34 -26.82
N PRO A 342 16.36 -6.21 -26.76
CA PRO A 342 15.49 -5.92 -25.63
C PRO A 342 14.51 -7.08 -25.37
N ILE A 343 14.18 -7.34 -24.10
CA ILE A 343 13.33 -8.47 -23.71
C ILE A 343 11.96 -8.43 -24.41
N SER A 344 11.35 -7.26 -24.51
CA SER A 344 10.08 -7.09 -25.21
C SER A 344 10.15 -7.51 -26.69
N SER A 345 11.29 -7.23 -27.34
CA SER A 345 11.54 -7.65 -28.72
C SER A 345 11.82 -9.14 -28.80
N ALA A 346 12.58 -9.71 -27.86
CA ALA A 346 12.81 -11.16 -27.79
C ALA A 346 11.49 -11.92 -27.67
N GLN A 347 10.60 -11.47 -26.78
CA GLN A 347 9.26 -12.04 -26.60
C GLN A 347 8.41 -11.96 -27.88
N GLN A 348 8.48 -10.87 -28.64
CA GLN A 348 7.68 -10.67 -29.86
C GLN A 348 8.23 -11.44 -31.07
N VAL A 349 9.54 -11.38 -31.30
CA VAL A 349 10.22 -12.00 -32.46
C VAL A 349 10.16 -13.53 -32.37
N GLN A 350 10.07 -14.06 -31.15
CA GLN A 350 10.10 -15.49 -30.87
C GLN A 350 8.73 -16.09 -30.59
N ALA A 351 7.66 -15.28 -30.59
CA ALA A 351 6.29 -15.77 -30.57
C ALA A 351 6.00 -16.47 -31.93
N PRO A 352 5.73 -17.78 -31.96
CA PRO A 352 5.42 -18.47 -33.22
C PRO A 352 4.22 -17.81 -33.89
N SER A 353 4.35 -17.54 -35.20
CA SER A 353 3.40 -16.81 -36.05
C SER A 353 2.05 -17.51 -36.27
N SER A 354 1.77 -18.58 -35.54
CA SER A 354 0.52 -19.32 -35.54
C SER A 354 0.03 -19.52 -34.11
N ILE A 355 -1.20 -19.03 -33.85
CA ILE A 355 -2.07 -19.36 -32.72
C ILE A 355 -1.87 -18.46 -31.49
N HIS A 356 -3.00 -18.05 -30.92
CA HIS A 356 -3.21 -17.41 -29.62
C HIS A 356 -2.65 -18.23 -28.41
N SER A 357 -1.52 -18.92 -28.56
CA SER A 357 -0.96 -19.91 -27.63
C SER A 357 0.51 -19.65 -27.25
N ALA A 358 1.09 -18.49 -27.60
CA ALA A 358 2.51 -18.21 -27.36
C ALA A 358 2.83 -17.80 -25.91
N PHE A 359 1.84 -17.30 -25.16
CA PHE A 359 2.02 -16.84 -23.78
C PHE A 359 1.01 -17.51 -22.87
N ASP A 360 1.51 -18.13 -21.81
CA ASP A 360 0.69 -18.71 -20.76
C ASP A 360 0.40 -17.62 -19.73
N PHE A 361 -0.75 -16.94 -19.87
CA PHE A 361 -1.19 -15.91 -18.93
C PHE A 361 -1.88 -16.56 -17.72
N VAL A 362 -1.34 -16.31 -16.53
CA VAL A 362 -1.81 -16.87 -15.25
C VAL A 362 -2.09 -15.73 -14.27
N GLU A 363 -2.95 -15.99 -13.29
CA GLU A 363 -3.22 -15.06 -12.19
C GLU A 363 -1.97 -14.86 -11.32
N VAL A 364 -1.77 -13.62 -10.86
CA VAL A 364 -0.70 -13.28 -9.92
C VAL A 364 -1.17 -13.57 -8.50
N PRO A 365 -0.34 -14.18 -7.63
CA PRO A 365 -0.69 -14.39 -6.22
C PRO A 365 -1.10 -13.07 -5.53
N VAL A 366 -2.32 -13.02 -5.01
CA VAL A 366 -2.97 -11.81 -4.46
C VAL A 366 -2.29 -11.36 -3.18
N GLY A 367 -1.91 -12.32 -2.33
CA GLY A 367 -1.19 -12.12 -1.07
C GLY A 367 0.31 -11.93 -1.24
N GLY A 368 0.83 -12.07 -2.47
CA GLY A 368 2.25 -12.06 -2.79
C GLY A 368 2.96 -13.35 -2.39
N ASP A 369 4.11 -13.60 -3.02
CA ASP A 369 4.87 -14.86 -2.90
C ASP A 369 6.17 -14.63 -2.10
N TYR A 370 6.10 -14.77 -0.78
CA TYR A 370 7.23 -14.46 0.11
C TYR A 370 8.15 -15.67 0.31
N SER A 371 7.55 -16.86 0.34
CA SER A 371 8.25 -18.14 0.32
C SER A 371 8.84 -18.48 -1.05
N PHE A 372 8.34 -17.86 -2.12
CA PHE A 372 8.63 -18.17 -3.52
C PHE A 372 8.08 -19.52 -3.98
N VAL A 373 7.09 -20.08 -3.27
CA VAL A 373 6.47 -21.36 -3.63
C VAL A 373 5.72 -21.26 -4.96
N HIS A 374 5.05 -20.14 -5.25
CA HIS A 374 4.34 -19.96 -6.52
C HIS A 374 5.34 -19.89 -7.67
N ALA A 375 6.49 -19.24 -7.49
CA ALA A 375 7.56 -19.25 -8.48
C ALA A 375 8.10 -20.67 -8.76
N VAL A 376 8.27 -21.49 -7.72
CA VAL A 376 8.71 -22.89 -7.87
C VAL A 376 7.66 -23.74 -8.58
N VAL A 377 6.38 -23.59 -8.21
CA VAL A 377 5.25 -24.30 -8.86
C VAL A 377 5.14 -23.90 -10.33
N GLU A 378 5.28 -22.61 -10.63
CA GLU A 378 5.27 -22.08 -11.99
C GLU A 378 6.46 -22.60 -12.82
N ALA A 379 7.65 -22.72 -12.23
CA ALA A 379 8.80 -23.34 -12.88
C ALA A 379 8.53 -24.82 -13.23
N CYS A 380 7.86 -25.56 -12.36
CA CYS A 380 7.43 -26.93 -12.65
C CYS A 380 6.40 -26.99 -13.78
N ARG A 381 5.44 -26.06 -13.79
CA ARG A 381 4.44 -25.91 -14.87
C ARG A 381 5.12 -25.62 -16.21
N TYR A 382 6.07 -24.70 -16.24
CA TYR A 382 6.87 -24.35 -17.43
C TYR A 382 7.66 -25.56 -17.96
N VAL A 383 8.36 -26.31 -17.09
CA VAL A 383 9.04 -27.55 -17.50
C VAL A 383 8.06 -28.59 -18.03
N GLY A 384 6.85 -28.65 -17.46
CA GLY A 384 5.76 -29.46 -18.01
C GLY A 384 5.37 -29.08 -19.43
N ARG A 385 5.28 -27.77 -19.73
CA ARG A 385 5.05 -27.28 -21.11
C ARG A 385 6.19 -27.69 -22.04
N LYS A 386 7.44 -27.62 -21.57
CA LYS A 386 8.63 -28.11 -22.31
C LYS A 386 8.68 -29.62 -22.50
N ALA A 387 8.02 -30.38 -21.63
CA ALA A 387 7.85 -31.82 -21.80
C ALA A 387 6.74 -32.19 -22.81
N GLY A 388 6.03 -31.20 -23.37
CA GLY A 388 4.99 -31.39 -24.38
C GLY A 388 3.55 -31.29 -23.86
N LEU A 389 3.34 -30.88 -22.60
CA LEU A 389 2.00 -30.65 -22.08
C LEU A 389 1.36 -29.41 -22.72
N THR A 390 0.06 -29.46 -22.99
CA THR A 390 -0.73 -28.26 -23.34
C THR A 390 -0.87 -27.32 -22.14
N PHE A 391 -1.37 -26.10 -22.35
CA PHE A 391 -1.61 -25.17 -21.23
C PHE A 391 -2.58 -25.77 -20.20
N ALA A 392 -3.69 -26.35 -20.65
CA ALA A 392 -4.66 -27.01 -19.78
C ALA A 392 -4.01 -28.17 -19.00
N GLN A 393 -3.26 -29.03 -19.69
CA GLN A 393 -2.56 -30.16 -19.07
C GLN A 393 -1.51 -29.72 -18.05
N SER A 394 -0.83 -28.59 -18.29
CA SER A 394 0.20 -28.10 -17.37
C SER A 394 -0.38 -27.70 -16.00
N GLN A 395 -1.66 -27.33 -15.95
CA GLN A 395 -2.37 -26.99 -14.70
C GLN A 395 -2.61 -28.22 -13.81
N HIS A 396 -2.41 -29.44 -14.34
CA HIS A 396 -2.41 -30.66 -13.55
C HIS A 396 -1.26 -30.71 -12.54
N ILE A 397 -0.09 -30.13 -12.87
CA ILE A 397 1.10 -30.14 -12.01
C ILE A 397 0.85 -29.39 -10.68
N PRO A 398 0.37 -28.12 -10.67
CA PRO A 398 -0.05 -27.44 -9.44
C PRO A 398 -1.05 -28.24 -8.60
N MET A 399 -2.04 -28.89 -9.23
CA MET A 399 -3.02 -29.72 -8.54
C MET A 399 -2.37 -30.93 -7.84
N ILE A 400 -1.42 -31.59 -8.51
CA ILE A 400 -0.65 -32.70 -7.94
C ILE A 400 0.17 -32.25 -6.73
N ILE A 401 0.84 -31.10 -6.83
CA ILE A 401 1.64 -30.52 -5.73
C ILE A 401 0.73 -30.20 -4.54
N LYS A 402 -0.42 -29.55 -4.77
CA LYS A 402 -1.40 -29.24 -3.71
C LYS A 402 -1.93 -30.51 -3.02
N SER A 403 -2.26 -31.55 -3.79
CA SER A 403 -2.70 -32.83 -3.23
C SER A 403 -1.59 -33.52 -2.41
N GLY A 404 -0.36 -33.53 -2.90
CA GLY A 404 0.79 -34.05 -2.17
C GLY A 404 1.01 -33.33 -0.83
N LEU A 405 0.88 -32.01 -0.79
CA LEU A 405 0.95 -31.23 0.45
C LEU A 405 -0.21 -31.54 1.41
N LEU A 406 -1.42 -31.78 0.90
CA LEU A 406 -2.55 -32.20 1.73
C LEU A 406 -2.33 -33.60 2.32
N ARG A 407 -1.71 -34.51 1.58
CA ARG A 407 -1.32 -35.83 2.08
C ARG A 407 -0.28 -35.73 3.19
N ILE A 408 0.72 -34.85 3.04
CA ILE A 408 1.71 -34.57 4.10
C ILE A 408 0.99 -33.98 5.32
N ALA A 409 0.06 -33.04 5.13
CA ALA A 409 -0.72 -32.46 6.22
C ALA A 409 -1.57 -33.50 6.96
N LEU A 410 -2.17 -34.46 6.24
CA LEU A 410 -2.89 -35.57 6.84
C LEU A 410 -1.97 -36.42 7.73
N ASN A 411 -0.78 -36.75 7.24
CA ASN A 411 0.20 -37.51 8.01
C ASN A 411 0.67 -36.76 9.27
N ASP A 412 0.88 -35.45 9.15
CA ASP A 412 1.24 -34.59 10.29
C ASP A 412 0.10 -34.48 11.31
N LEU A 413 -1.16 -34.44 10.87
CA LEU A 413 -2.33 -34.48 11.76
C LEU A 413 -2.41 -35.80 12.54
N TYR A 414 -2.09 -36.95 11.92
CA TYR A 414 -2.01 -38.21 12.63
C TYR A 414 -0.83 -38.30 13.60
N ALA A 415 0.27 -37.60 13.29
CA ALA A 415 1.44 -37.55 14.15
C ALA A 415 1.25 -36.59 15.34
N ALA A 416 0.40 -35.56 15.23
CA ALA A 416 0.23 -34.54 16.24
C ALA A 416 -0.33 -35.11 17.57
N PRO A 417 0.41 -35.03 18.69
CA PRO A 417 -0.04 -35.54 19.99
C PRO A 417 -1.11 -34.67 20.66
N GLN A 418 -1.32 -33.44 20.18
CA GLN A 418 -2.30 -32.48 20.70
C GLN A 418 -3.08 -31.85 19.54
N PRO A 419 -4.35 -31.45 19.76
CA PRO A 419 -5.12 -30.71 18.77
C PRO A 419 -4.37 -29.44 18.34
N PRO A 420 -4.25 -29.15 17.03
CA PRO A 420 -3.74 -27.87 16.55
C PRO A 420 -4.64 -26.72 17.02
N ALA A 421 -4.08 -25.51 17.09
CA ALA A 421 -4.87 -24.32 17.41
C ALA A 421 -5.96 -24.07 16.34
N VAL A 422 -7.06 -23.42 16.72
CA VAL A 422 -8.25 -23.24 15.84
C VAL A 422 -7.89 -22.55 14.51
N ASN A 423 -7.01 -21.56 14.54
CA ASN A 423 -6.51 -20.86 13.36
C ASN A 423 -5.66 -21.76 12.43
N GLU A 424 -4.93 -22.73 12.99
CA GLU A 424 -4.17 -23.70 12.20
C GLU A 424 -5.10 -24.74 11.56
N LEU A 425 -6.15 -25.17 12.27
CA LEU A 425 -7.19 -26.03 11.71
C LEU A 425 -7.93 -25.34 10.56
N ASP A 426 -8.21 -24.04 10.66
CA ASP A 426 -8.83 -23.28 9.57
C ASP A 426 -7.94 -23.21 8.32
N LEU A 427 -6.61 -23.14 8.49
CA LEU A 427 -5.67 -23.21 7.37
C LEU A 427 -5.72 -24.55 6.65
N VAL A 428 -5.79 -25.66 7.39
CA VAL A 428 -5.97 -26.99 6.80
C VAL A 428 -7.35 -27.11 6.13
N LYS A 429 -8.42 -26.56 6.72
CA LYS A 429 -9.75 -26.49 6.10
C LYS A 429 -9.73 -25.70 4.78
N MET A 430 -8.95 -24.63 4.69
CA MET A 430 -8.75 -23.88 3.45
C MET A 430 -8.02 -24.72 2.40
N ALA A 431 -6.97 -25.44 2.79
CA ALA A 431 -6.25 -26.34 1.89
C ALA A 431 -7.14 -27.46 1.33
N ILE A 432 -8.01 -28.05 2.14
CA ILE A 432 -9.01 -29.03 1.69
C ILE A 432 -9.90 -28.44 0.58
N ARG A 433 -10.42 -27.21 0.78
CA ARG A 433 -11.28 -26.54 -0.21
C ARG A 433 -10.53 -26.22 -1.49
N ASP A 434 -9.31 -25.72 -1.38
CA ASP A 434 -8.50 -25.34 -2.54
C ASP A 434 -8.05 -26.55 -3.38
N VAL A 435 -7.68 -27.66 -2.74
CA VAL A 435 -7.41 -28.93 -3.44
C VAL A 435 -8.65 -29.43 -4.14
N ALA A 436 -9.81 -29.45 -3.47
CA ALA A 436 -11.08 -29.88 -4.06
C ALA A 436 -11.47 -29.03 -5.28
N ASN A 437 -11.34 -27.70 -5.18
CA ASN A 437 -11.61 -26.78 -6.29
C ASN A 437 -10.64 -26.99 -7.45
N SER A 438 -9.34 -27.13 -7.16
CA SER A 438 -8.30 -27.39 -8.16
C SER A 438 -8.58 -28.70 -8.91
N MET A 439 -9.00 -29.75 -8.20
CA MET A 439 -9.38 -31.02 -8.81
C MET A 439 -10.64 -30.92 -9.67
N SER A 440 -11.69 -30.26 -9.18
CA SER A 440 -12.94 -30.07 -9.93
C SER A 440 -12.67 -29.33 -11.25
N ALA A 441 -11.87 -28.27 -11.20
CA ALA A 441 -11.50 -27.50 -12.39
C ALA A 441 -10.69 -28.33 -13.40
N GLN A 442 -9.80 -29.23 -12.95
CA GLN A 442 -9.06 -30.12 -13.85
C GLN A 442 -9.94 -31.23 -14.41
N ALA A 443 -10.86 -31.78 -13.63
CA ALA A 443 -11.79 -32.82 -14.07
C ALA A 443 -12.73 -32.35 -15.19
N GLU A 444 -13.11 -31.06 -15.20
CA GLU A 444 -13.94 -30.47 -16.26
C GLU A 444 -13.15 -30.16 -17.54
N ARG A 445 -11.85 -29.87 -17.42
CA ARG A 445 -11.04 -29.26 -18.48
C ARG A 445 -10.13 -30.24 -19.24
N ASP A 446 -9.80 -31.40 -18.69
CA ASP A 446 -8.72 -32.23 -19.24
C ASP A 446 -8.87 -33.76 -19.09
N ILE A 447 -8.22 -34.49 -20.01
CA ILE A 447 -8.17 -35.95 -20.14
C ILE A 447 -7.00 -36.55 -19.32
N THR A 448 -6.07 -35.73 -18.80
CA THR A 448 -4.88 -36.22 -18.08
C THR A 448 -5.15 -36.71 -16.66
N VAL A 449 -6.30 -36.33 -16.07
CA VAL A 449 -6.73 -36.81 -14.75
C VAL A 449 -7.43 -38.16 -14.91
N SER A 450 -6.86 -39.20 -14.33
CA SER A 450 -7.51 -40.52 -14.34
C SER A 450 -8.64 -40.60 -13.30
N PRO A 451 -9.70 -41.40 -13.51
CA PRO A 451 -10.73 -41.63 -12.51
C PRO A 451 -10.18 -42.17 -11.19
N ASN A 452 -9.13 -43.00 -11.26
CA ASN A 452 -8.45 -43.54 -10.08
C ASN A 452 -7.73 -42.44 -9.29
N GLN A 453 -7.07 -41.51 -9.97
CA GLN A 453 -6.45 -40.36 -9.33
C GLN A 453 -7.49 -39.47 -8.66
N LEU A 454 -8.65 -39.26 -9.29
CA LEU A 454 -9.74 -38.49 -8.71
C LEU A 454 -10.28 -39.17 -7.44
N ALA A 455 -10.49 -40.50 -7.47
CA ALA A 455 -10.94 -41.28 -6.34
C ALA A 455 -9.92 -41.28 -5.17
N ALA A 456 -8.63 -41.43 -5.47
CA ALA A 456 -7.56 -41.38 -4.47
C ALA A 456 -7.50 -40.01 -3.78
N ASN A 457 -7.57 -38.92 -4.55
CA ASN A 457 -7.55 -37.58 -3.99
C ASN A 457 -8.84 -37.25 -3.20
N LEU A 458 -10.01 -37.75 -3.64
CA LEU A 458 -11.26 -37.64 -2.87
C LEU A 458 -11.16 -38.37 -1.53
N HIS A 459 -10.54 -39.55 -1.50
CA HIS A 459 -10.28 -40.28 -0.27
C HIS A 459 -9.36 -39.48 0.67
N ILE A 460 -8.30 -38.84 0.16
CA ILE A 460 -7.42 -37.97 0.95
C ILE A 460 -8.21 -36.79 1.54
N ILE A 461 -9.01 -36.09 0.72
CA ILE A 461 -9.87 -34.98 1.16
C ILE A 461 -10.81 -35.42 2.28
N GLN A 462 -11.47 -36.56 2.12
CA GLN A 462 -12.42 -37.08 3.09
C GLN A 462 -11.72 -37.49 4.39
N ALA A 463 -10.58 -38.19 4.31
CA ALA A 463 -9.79 -38.58 5.46
C ALA A 463 -9.26 -37.36 6.24
N THR A 464 -8.76 -36.32 5.56
CA THR A 464 -8.34 -35.08 6.23
C THR A 464 -9.52 -34.36 6.88
N LYS A 465 -10.68 -34.33 6.21
CA LYS A 465 -11.89 -33.71 6.77
C LYS A 465 -12.37 -34.43 8.03
N GLU A 466 -12.40 -35.76 8.02
CA GLU A 466 -12.76 -36.58 9.18
C GLU A 466 -11.77 -36.35 10.33
N LYS A 467 -10.46 -36.35 10.03
CA LYS A 467 -9.44 -36.13 11.05
C LYS A 467 -9.49 -34.72 11.66
N VAL A 468 -9.76 -33.69 10.84
CA VAL A 468 -9.97 -32.33 11.33
C VAL A 468 -11.22 -32.23 12.20
N ALA A 469 -12.29 -32.98 11.87
CA ALA A 469 -13.51 -33.01 12.67
C ALA A 469 -13.31 -33.63 14.07
N GLU A 470 -12.37 -34.57 14.23
CA GLU A 470 -12.01 -35.11 15.55
C GLU A 470 -11.43 -34.04 16.50
N TYR A 471 -10.72 -33.04 15.96
CA TYR A 471 -10.11 -31.97 16.74
C TYR A 471 -11.02 -30.75 16.93
N ASP A 472 -12.13 -30.69 16.19
CA ASP A 472 -13.08 -29.59 16.23
C ASP A 472 -14.09 -29.80 17.38
N GLU A 473 -13.64 -29.73 18.63
CA GLU A 473 -14.52 -29.79 19.81
C GLU A 473 -15.49 -28.59 19.90
N ASN A 474 -15.29 -27.56 19.05
CA ASN A 474 -16.12 -26.37 18.94
C ASN A 474 -17.01 -26.37 17.68
N VAL A 475 -17.45 -27.53 17.20
CA VAL A 475 -18.67 -27.56 16.37
C VAL A 475 -19.83 -27.16 17.26
N PHE A 476 -20.06 -25.85 17.41
CA PHE A 476 -21.42 -25.39 17.65
C PHE A 476 -22.25 -26.03 16.53
N PRO A 477 -23.22 -26.90 16.85
CA PRO A 477 -24.14 -27.37 15.83
C PRO A 477 -24.73 -26.10 15.24
N MET A 478 -24.46 -25.83 13.96
CA MET A 478 -25.21 -24.78 13.28
C MET A 478 -26.67 -25.13 13.53
N PRO A 479 -27.47 -24.19 14.09
CA PRO A 479 -28.86 -24.48 14.34
C PRO A 479 -29.47 -24.94 13.03
N ILE A 480 -29.93 -26.19 13.02
CA ILE A 480 -30.71 -26.70 11.90
C ILE A 480 -31.98 -25.86 11.96
N PHE A 481 -32.07 -24.84 11.12
CA PHE A 481 -33.29 -24.10 10.95
C PHE A 481 -34.30 -25.09 10.36
N THR A 482 -35.18 -25.61 11.21
CA THR A 482 -36.38 -26.33 10.75
C THR A 482 -37.17 -25.33 9.93
N ASN A 483 -37.23 -25.51 8.61
CA ASN A 483 -38.04 -24.68 7.73
C ASN A 483 -39.46 -24.60 8.31
N PRO A 484 -39.90 -23.44 8.82
CA PRO A 484 -41.30 -23.23 9.09
C PRO A 484 -41.84 -22.72 7.78
N LEU A 485 -42.40 -23.58 6.94
CA LEU A 485 -43.45 -23.23 5.96
C LEU A 485 -43.69 -24.45 5.07
N ASP A 486 -44.81 -25.11 5.33
CA ASP A 486 -45.47 -26.13 4.50
C ASP A 486 -46.10 -25.52 3.23
N GLU A 487 -45.77 -24.29 2.87
CA GLU A 487 -46.37 -23.59 1.75
C GLU A 487 -45.42 -23.58 0.55
N SER A 488 -45.64 -24.54 -0.35
CA SER A 488 -45.07 -24.48 -1.70
C SER A 488 -45.67 -23.29 -2.44
N ILE A 489 -44.88 -22.24 -2.64
CA ILE A 489 -45.24 -21.10 -3.49
C ILE A 489 -45.15 -21.59 -4.95
N PRO A 490 -46.23 -21.59 -5.75
CA PRO A 490 -46.22 -22.14 -7.10
C PRO A 490 -45.30 -21.33 -8.03
N GLY A 491 -44.42 -22.01 -8.77
CA GLY A 491 -43.63 -21.41 -9.87
C GLY A 491 -42.17 -21.09 -9.56
N ILE A 492 -41.66 -21.39 -8.36
CA ILE A 492 -40.22 -21.30 -8.06
C ILE A 492 -39.59 -22.68 -8.22
N CYS A 493 -38.45 -22.75 -8.93
CA CYS A 493 -37.63 -23.95 -9.05
C CYS A 493 -37.20 -24.45 -7.67
N ALA A 494 -37.87 -25.50 -7.18
CA ALA A 494 -37.53 -26.17 -5.93
C ALA A 494 -36.27 -27.03 -6.11
N TRP A 495 -35.10 -26.40 -6.17
CA TRP A 495 -33.84 -27.12 -6.01
C TRP A 495 -33.53 -27.32 -4.53
N SER A 496 -33.04 -28.50 -4.17
CA SER A 496 -32.80 -28.94 -2.78
C SER A 496 -31.87 -28.02 -1.97
N GLN A 497 -31.11 -27.14 -2.62
CA GLN A 497 -30.18 -26.20 -2.01
C GLN A 497 -30.61 -24.73 -2.15
N PHE A 498 -31.71 -24.42 -2.84
CA PHE A 498 -32.12 -23.02 -3.11
C PHE A 498 -32.51 -22.26 -1.83
N GLY A 499 -32.99 -22.96 -0.80
CA GLY A 499 -33.23 -22.41 0.53
C GLY A 499 -31.97 -21.84 1.20
N ARG A 500 -30.76 -22.20 0.75
CA ARG A 500 -29.51 -21.58 1.24
C ARG A 500 -29.26 -20.19 0.65
N MET A 501 -29.87 -19.88 -0.49
CA MET A 501 -29.83 -18.54 -1.09
C MET A 501 -31.02 -17.67 -0.68
N ARG A 502 -32.09 -18.30 -0.14
CA ARG A 502 -33.25 -17.60 0.42
C ARG A 502 -32.96 -17.22 1.87
N ARG A 503 -33.02 -15.92 2.19
CA ARG A 503 -32.96 -15.46 3.59
C ARG A 503 -34.34 -15.57 4.19
N ASP A 504 -34.63 -16.72 4.78
CA ASP A 504 -35.95 -17.02 5.36
C ASP A 504 -36.13 -16.49 6.77
N VAL A 505 -35.04 -15.98 7.36
CA VAL A 505 -35.02 -15.43 8.71
C VAL A 505 -34.41 -14.04 8.66
N SER A 506 -35.03 -13.09 9.36
CA SER A 506 -34.51 -11.73 9.47
C SER A 506 -33.18 -11.73 10.24
N VAL A 507 -32.09 -11.48 9.52
CA VAL A 507 -30.74 -11.33 10.08
C VAL A 507 -30.46 -9.92 10.59
N GLU A 508 -31.43 -9.00 10.52
CA GLU A 508 -31.22 -7.62 10.99
C GLU A 508 -30.90 -7.55 12.49
N GLY A 509 -31.43 -8.47 13.29
CA GLY A 509 -31.14 -8.56 14.73
C GLY A 509 -29.69 -9.00 15.06
N LEU A 510 -28.96 -9.57 14.09
CA LEU A 510 -27.58 -10.02 14.26
C LEU A 510 -26.55 -8.97 13.82
N ALA A 511 -26.97 -7.90 13.15
CA ALA A 511 -26.08 -6.86 12.62
C ALA A 511 -25.56 -5.89 13.68
N GLY A 512 -25.98 -6.04 14.95
CA GLY A 512 -25.79 -5.03 15.98
C GLY A 512 -26.56 -3.75 15.66
N THR A 513 -26.48 -2.76 16.55
CA THR A 513 -27.05 -1.43 16.25
C THR A 513 -26.24 -0.77 15.15
N ALA A 514 -26.90 -0.34 14.07
CA ALA A 514 -26.24 0.43 13.02
C ALA A 514 -25.51 1.64 13.65
N PRO A 515 -24.26 1.93 13.26
CA PRO A 515 -23.58 3.13 13.72
C PRO A 515 -24.43 4.33 13.33
N ILE A 516 -24.66 5.24 14.29
CA ILE A 516 -25.46 6.44 14.07
C ILE A 516 -24.91 7.15 12.83
N PRO A 517 -25.73 7.39 11.79
CA PRO A 517 -25.25 7.97 10.55
C PRO A 517 -24.64 9.33 10.85
N PRO A 518 -23.43 9.62 10.35
CA PRO A 518 -22.76 10.88 10.66
C PRO A 518 -23.55 12.04 10.05
N ILE A 519 -23.80 13.07 10.86
CA ILE A 519 -24.48 14.28 10.41
C ILE A 519 -23.56 15.05 9.46
N LEU A 520 -23.91 15.08 8.17
CA LEU A 520 -23.23 15.88 7.18
C LEU A 520 -23.56 17.36 7.41
N ARG A 521 -22.53 18.15 7.69
CA ARG A 521 -22.60 19.62 7.67
C ARG A 521 -22.37 20.10 6.23
N PRO A 522 -23.21 21.01 5.70
CA PRO A 522 -23.03 21.55 4.37
C PRO A 522 -21.72 22.33 4.27
N VAL A 523 -21.04 22.20 3.12
CA VAL A 523 -19.79 22.92 2.81
C VAL A 523 -20.09 23.93 1.72
N GLU A 524 -20.22 25.19 2.08
CA GLU A 524 -20.54 26.30 1.17
C GLU A 524 -19.25 27.01 0.73
N LEU A 525 -18.63 26.51 -0.35
CA LEU A 525 -17.39 27.09 -0.87
C LEU A 525 -17.56 28.54 -1.37
N THR A 526 -18.79 28.95 -1.67
CA THR A 526 -19.18 30.31 -2.09
C THR A 526 -19.14 31.35 -0.97
N LEU A 527 -18.85 30.96 0.27
CA LEU A 527 -18.65 31.90 1.38
C LEU A 527 -17.36 32.73 1.25
N VAL A 528 -16.39 32.26 0.45
CA VAL A 528 -15.22 33.06 0.11
C VAL A 528 -15.60 34.00 -1.05
N PRO A 529 -15.45 35.32 -0.89
CA PRO A 529 -15.80 36.30 -1.92
C PRO A 529 -14.84 36.23 -3.11
N ASP A 530 -15.27 36.70 -4.28
CA ASP A 530 -14.41 36.72 -5.48
C ASP A 530 -13.27 37.74 -5.42
N ARG A 531 -13.43 38.82 -4.64
CA ARG A 531 -12.44 39.90 -4.45
C ARG A 531 -12.57 40.51 -3.06
N ALA A 532 -11.45 40.93 -2.48
CA ALA A 532 -11.40 41.69 -1.23
C ALA A 532 -10.81 43.09 -1.45
N GLY A 533 -11.57 44.13 -1.11
CA GLY A 533 -11.19 45.54 -1.28
C GLY A 533 -10.66 46.22 -0.01
N HIS A 534 -10.90 45.64 1.17
CA HIS A 534 -10.47 46.17 2.47
C HIS A 534 -9.91 45.08 3.39
N PHE A 535 -9.08 45.46 4.37
CA PHE A 535 -8.49 44.47 5.31
C PHE A 535 -9.52 43.63 6.05
N LEU A 536 -10.68 44.21 6.41
CA LEU A 536 -11.76 43.46 7.04
C LEU A 536 -12.32 42.35 6.13
N GLU A 537 -12.43 42.60 4.83
CA GLU A 537 -12.87 41.60 3.86
C GLU A 537 -11.82 40.51 3.66
N VAL A 538 -10.53 40.88 3.63
CA VAL A 538 -9.42 39.92 3.60
C VAL A 538 -9.48 39.00 4.82
N THR A 539 -9.59 39.56 6.04
CA THR A 539 -9.67 38.78 7.27
C THR A 539 -10.91 37.87 7.28
N LYS A 540 -12.08 38.36 6.82
CA LYS A 540 -13.30 37.54 6.68
C LYS A 540 -13.10 36.41 5.67
N ALA A 541 -12.56 36.70 4.49
CA ALA A 541 -12.30 35.72 3.44
C ALA A 541 -11.35 34.61 3.92
N MET A 542 -10.25 34.99 4.57
CA MET A 542 -9.29 34.04 5.14
C MET A 542 -9.91 33.19 6.26
N ARG A 543 -10.75 33.78 7.12
CA ARG A 543 -11.46 33.07 8.18
C ARG A 543 -12.51 32.09 7.63
N HIS A 544 -13.29 32.50 6.64
CA HIS A 544 -14.22 31.61 5.95
C HIS A 544 -13.48 30.46 5.25
N CYS A 545 -12.41 30.76 4.52
CA CYS A 545 -11.56 29.75 3.89
C CYS A 545 -11.03 28.75 4.91
N LEU A 546 -10.49 29.22 6.04
CA LEU A 546 -9.98 28.36 7.10
C LEU A 546 -11.07 27.46 7.69
N ASN A 547 -12.23 28.01 8.02
CA ASN A 547 -13.36 27.25 8.55
C ASN A 547 -13.84 26.17 7.58
N LEU A 548 -13.91 26.49 6.28
CA LEU A 548 -14.23 25.53 5.23
C LEU A 548 -13.16 24.44 5.11
N CYS A 549 -11.87 24.80 5.19
CA CYS A 549 -10.77 23.82 5.21
C CYS A 549 -10.84 22.87 6.41
N VAL A 550 -11.22 23.37 7.59
CA VAL A 550 -11.41 22.56 8.81
C VAL A 550 -12.61 21.62 8.65
N LEU A 551 -13.75 22.12 8.15
CA LEU A 551 -14.94 21.30 7.88
C LEU A 551 -14.63 20.17 6.89
N LEU A 552 -13.99 20.49 5.77
CA LEU A 552 -13.55 19.52 4.77
C LEU A 552 -12.56 18.50 5.35
N SER A 553 -11.67 18.92 6.26
CA SER A 553 -10.73 18.02 6.93
C SER A 553 -11.44 17.00 7.81
N ASN A 554 -12.39 17.47 8.62
CA ASN A 554 -13.13 16.63 9.56
C ASN A 554 -14.14 15.71 8.86
N GLN A 555 -14.62 16.10 7.68
CA GLN A 555 -15.57 15.32 6.88
C GLN A 555 -14.91 14.57 5.71
N ARG A 556 -13.58 14.37 5.72
CA ARG A 556 -12.83 13.74 4.62
C ARG A 556 -13.31 12.34 4.21
N LYS A 557 -13.91 11.58 5.13
CA LYS A 557 -14.45 10.24 4.86
C LYS A 557 -15.81 10.30 4.14
N LEU A 558 -16.51 11.42 4.25
CA LEU A 558 -17.86 11.64 3.71
C LEU A 558 -17.82 12.47 2.42
N VAL A 559 -16.95 13.48 2.37
CA VAL A 559 -16.78 14.37 1.22
C VAL A 559 -15.66 13.85 0.33
N ARG A 560 -16.02 13.36 -0.86
CA ARG A 560 -15.07 12.94 -1.89
C ARG A 560 -14.17 14.11 -2.30
N ASN A 561 -12.90 13.82 -2.58
CA ASN A 561 -11.91 14.80 -3.04
C ASN A 561 -11.68 15.99 -2.10
N SER A 562 -11.92 15.82 -0.80
CA SER A 562 -11.71 16.87 0.23
C SER A 562 -10.31 17.52 0.16
N TYR A 563 -9.26 16.76 -0.16
CA TYR A 563 -7.90 17.32 -0.32
C TYR A 563 -7.81 18.27 -1.52
N THR A 564 -8.33 17.88 -2.67
CA THR A 564 -8.35 18.70 -3.89
C THR A 564 -9.19 19.96 -3.72
N LEU A 565 -10.37 19.85 -3.09
CA LEU A 565 -11.24 21.01 -2.84
C LEU A 565 -10.55 22.06 -1.96
N ARG A 566 -9.84 21.63 -0.92
CA ARG A 566 -9.06 22.53 -0.06
C ARG A 566 -7.89 23.17 -0.78
N LEU A 567 -7.19 22.41 -1.62
CA LEU A 567 -6.08 22.92 -2.43
C LEU A 567 -6.58 24.03 -3.37
N CYS A 568 -7.64 23.77 -4.13
CA CYS A 568 -8.23 24.76 -5.06
C CYS A 568 -8.80 25.98 -4.33
N LEU A 569 -9.41 25.80 -3.15
CA LEU A 569 -9.95 26.91 -2.36
C LEU A 569 -8.84 27.87 -1.90
N ILE A 570 -7.73 27.32 -1.39
CA ILE A 570 -6.59 28.13 -0.92
C ILE A 570 -5.86 28.76 -2.11
N GLU A 571 -5.68 28.03 -3.21
CA GLU A 571 -5.15 28.60 -4.47
C GLU A 571 -5.99 29.80 -4.92
N HIS A 572 -7.32 29.64 -4.98
CA HIS A 572 -8.24 30.69 -5.37
C HIS A 572 -8.12 31.93 -4.46
N LEU A 573 -8.03 31.72 -3.15
CA LEU A 573 -7.89 32.79 -2.16
C LEU A 573 -6.65 33.66 -2.43
N PHE A 574 -5.48 33.06 -2.65
CA PHE A 574 -4.22 33.80 -2.79
C PHE A 574 -3.90 34.29 -4.20
N ILE A 575 -4.50 33.68 -5.23
CA ILE A 575 -4.26 34.06 -6.62
C ILE A 575 -5.32 35.06 -7.13
N ARG A 576 -6.57 34.98 -6.65
CA ARG A 576 -7.69 35.76 -7.21
C ARG A 576 -8.37 36.70 -6.21
N VAL A 577 -8.55 36.25 -4.96
CA VAL A 577 -9.36 36.99 -3.98
C VAL A 577 -8.54 38.08 -3.28
N ILE A 578 -7.37 37.70 -2.76
CA ILE A 578 -6.48 38.60 -2.02
C ILE A 578 -5.57 39.31 -3.03
N PRO A 579 -5.54 40.66 -3.06
CA PRO A 579 -4.64 41.39 -3.93
C PRO A 579 -3.18 41.16 -3.51
N LEU A 580 -2.28 40.87 -4.45
CA LEU A 580 -0.86 40.69 -4.15
C LEU A 580 -0.17 42.05 -3.89
N PRO A 581 0.83 42.12 -3.00
CA PRO A 581 1.58 43.35 -2.75
C PRO A 581 2.40 43.81 -3.96
N LEU A 582 2.37 45.11 -4.27
CA LEU A 582 3.29 45.73 -5.22
C LEU A 582 4.69 45.88 -4.62
N GLY A 583 5.73 45.76 -5.46
CA GLY A 583 7.12 45.90 -5.03
C GLY A 583 7.42 47.26 -4.40
N LEU A 584 8.40 47.29 -3.50
CA LEU A 584 8.65 48.44 -2.62
C LEU A 584 8.90 49.77 -3.36
N ASN A 585 9.56 49.73 -4.53
CA ASN A 585 9.92 50.90 -5.33
C ASN A 585 8.95 51.18 -6.49
N HIS A 586 7.78 50.54 -6.51
CA HIS A 586 6.81 50.72 -7.58
C HIS A 586 6.23 52.15 -7.56
N PRO A 587 6.17 52.88 -8.70
CA PRO A 587 5.75 54.29 -8.74
C PRO A 587 4.33 54.51 -8.22
N ASP A 588 3.42 53.57 -8.50
CA ASP A 588 2.03 53.64 -8.05
C ASP A 588 1.75 52.97 -6.70
N ARG A 589 2.78 52.60 -5.93
CA ARG A 589 2.60 51.86 -4.66
C ARG A 589 1.72 52.62 -3.68
N ASP A 590 1.92 53.92 -3.53
CA ASP A 590 1.20 54.73 -2.55
C ASP A 590 -0.29 54.88 -2.87
N LYS A 591 -0.64 54.80 -4.16
CA LYS A 591 -2.02 54.98 -4.64
C LYS A 591 -2.74 53.67 -4.86
N LEU A 592 -2.08 52.69 -5.48
CA LEU A 592 -2.71 51.46 -5.98
C LEU A 592 -2.41 50.21 -5.14
N CYS A 593 -1.34 50.19 -4.32
CA CYS A 593 -1.02 49.01 -3.52
C CYS A 593 -1.94 48.89 -2.32
N PHE A 594 -2.84 47.92 -2.34
CA PHE A 594 -3.75 47.60 -1.23
C PHE A 594 -3.04 47.54 0.14
N TRP A 595 -1.89 46.86 0.22
CA TRP A 595 -1.14 46.63 1.46
C TRP A 595 -0.41 47.88 1.98
N HIS A 596 -0.19 48.89 1.13
CA HIS A 596 0.51 50.11 1.52
C HIS A 596 -0.44 51.30 1.68
N SER A 597 -1.40 51.49 0.77
CA SER A 597 -2.27 52.67 0.72
C SER A 597 -3.30 52.73 1.85
N GLN A 598 -3.76 51.59 2.36
CA GLN A 598 -4.76 51.53 3.42
C GLN A 598 -4.13 51.52 4.82
N GLN A 599 -4.84 52.04 5.81
CA GLN A 599 -4.42 51.97 7.23
C GLN A 599 -4.85 50.63 7.84
N MET A 600 -3.97 50.02 8.64
CA MET A 600 -4.20 48.73 9.28
C MET A 600 -4.11 48.88 10.80
N ARG A 601 -5.06 48.28 11.53
CA ARG A 601 -5.03 48.18 13.00
C ARG A 601 -4.16 47.00 13.44
N TYR A 602 -3.57 47.10 14.62
CA TYR A 602 -2.74 46.04 15.18
C TYR A 602 -3.48 44.70 15.30
N GLU A 603 -4.72 44.72 15.79
CA GLU A 603 -5.56 43.51 15.89
C GLU A 603 -5.77 42.82 14.54
N THR A 604 -5.96 43.62 13.47
CA THR A 604 -6.14 43.11 12.11
C THR A 604 -4.84 42.53 11.57
N GLN A 605 -3.71 43.21 11.82
CA GLN A 605 -2.38 42.72 11.48
C GLN A 605 -2.09 41.36 12.14
N ALA A 606 -2.31 41.25 13.45
CA ALA A 606 -2.11 40.03 14.21
C ALA A 606 -3.03 38.90 13.74
N ASP A 607 -4.32 39.18 13.46
CA ASP A 607 -5.24 38.16 12.97
C ASP A 607 -4.87 37.68 11.55
N ILE A 608 -4.44 38.58 10.65
CA ILE A 608 -3.94 38.19 9.32
C ILE A 608 -2.71 37.28 9.45
N MET A 609 -1.72 37.64 10.26
CA MET A 609 -0.51 36.81 10.47
C MET A 609 -0.86 35.42 11.01
N ARG A 610 -1.79 35.35 11.96
CA ARG A 610 -2.28 34.07 12.50
C ARG A 610 -3.01 33.24 11.46
N LEU A 611 -3.91 33.86 10.68
CA LEU A 611 -4.67 33.18 9.62
C LEU A 611 -3.75 32.70 8.49
N LEU A 612 -2.73 33.47 8.11
CA LEU A 612 -1.70 33.07 7.14
C LEU A 612 -1.01 31.78 7.60
N ASN A 613 -0.57 31.71 8.86
CA ASN A 613 0.09 30.51 9.38
C ASN A 613 -0.85 29.29 9.36
N MET A 614 -2.09 29.43 9.82
CA MET A 614 -3.05 28.32 9.83
C MET A 614 -3.38 27.83 8.41
N LEU A 615 -3.58 28.75 7.45
CA LEU A 615 -3.84 28.42 6.05
C LEU A 615 -2.60 27.80 5.39
N CYS A 616 -1.40 28.29 5.68
CA CYS A 616 -0.13 27.72 5.22
C CYS A 616 0.02 26.25 5.65
N ARG A 617 -0.24 25.94 6.93
CA ARG A 617 -0.22 24.56 7.45
C ARG A 617 -1.26 23.66 6.79
N HIS A 618 -2.46 24.17 6.55
CA HIS A 618 -3.49 23.46 5.80
C HIS A 618 -3.04 23.21 4.35
N PHE A 619 -2.50 24.22 3.68
CA PHE A 619 -2.01 24.14 2.30
C PHE A 619 -0.87 23.13 2.15
N ALA A 620 0.09 23.14 3.07
CA ALA A 620 1.16 22.16 3.11
C ALA A 620 0.62 20.73 3.23
N THR A 621 -0.31 20.51 4.16
CA THR A 621 -0.91 19.18 4.35
C THR A 621 -1.65 18.70 3.10
N VAL A 622 -2.44 19.56 2.46
CA VAL A 622 -3.24 19.15 1.28
C VAL A 622 -2.41 19.04 0.02
N SER A 623 -1.40 19.90 -0.18
CA SER A 623 -0.52 19.87 -1.34
C SER A 623 0.35 18.61 -1.40
N LEU A 624 0.73 18.06 -0.24
CA LEU A 624 1.42 16.78 -0.12
C LEU A 624 0.47 15.56 -0.20
N SER A 625 -0.84 15.77 -0.05
CA SER A 625 -1.83 14.68 -0.05
C SER A 625 -2.51 14.48 -1.42
N VAL A 626 -2.29 15.36 -2.39
CA VAL A 626 -2.85 15.27 -3.74
C VAL A 626 -1.80 14.70 -4.69
N LYS A 627 -2.23 13.94 -5.71
CA LYS A 627 -1.35 13.38 -6.73
C LYS A 627 -0.53 14.49 -7.41
N THR A 628 0.79 14.31 -7.43
CA THR A 628 1.71 15.28 -8.04
C THR A 628 1.53 15.32 -9.55
N THR A 629 1.39 16.53 -10.08
CA THR A 629 1.34 16.81 -11.53
C THR A 629 2.22 18.03 -11.79
N ARG A 630 2.79 18.17 -13.00
CA ARG A 630 3.65 19.32 -13.31
C ARG A 630 2.97 20.69 -13.08
N SER A 631 1.68 20.79 -13.38
CA SER A 631 0.90 22.01 -13.13
C SER A 631 0.52 22.17 -11.65
N GLY A 632 0.22 21.07 -10.95
CA GLY A 632 -0.05 21.12 -9.51
C GLY A 632 1.18 21.52 -8.69
N ASP A 633 2.38 21.10 -9.13
CA ASP A 633 3.65 21.47 -8.52
C ASP A 633 3.96 22.98 -8.71
N ALA A 634 3.69 23.48 -9.92
CA ALA A 634 3.75 24.91 -10.25
C ALA A 634 2.86 25.76 -9.33
N VAL A 635 1.60 25.35 -9.17
CA VAL A 635 0.63 26.02 -8.29
C VAL A 635 1.07 25.96 -6.84
N ARG A 636 1.57 24.81 -6.37
CA ARG A 636 2.06 24.65 -4.99
C ARG A 636 3.15 25.66 -4.67
N MET A 637 4.20 25.73 -5.49
CA MET A 637 5.31 26.66 -5.28
C MET A 637 4.84 28.12 -5.34
N LEU A 638 4.00 28.46 -6.32
CA LEU A 638 3.50 29.81 -6.49
C LEU A 638 2.63 30.28 -5.32
N VAL A 639 1.73 29.43 -4.81
CA VAL A 639 0.83 29.80 -3.69
C VAL A 639 1.65 30.02 -2.41
N PHE A 640 2.65 29.20 -2.12
CA PHE A 640 3.56 29.45 -1.00
C PHE A 640 4.32 30.77 -1.15
N ALA A 641 4.80 31.08 -2.36
CA ALA A 641 5.46 32.34 -2.64
C ALA A 641 4.51 33.55 -2.48
N CYS A 642 3.24 33.42 -2.91
CA CYS A 642 2.21 34.43 -2.69
C CYS A 642 1.93 34.64 -1.20
N MET A 643 1.78 33.56 -0.43
CA MET A 643 1.63 33.62 1.03
C MET A 643 2.82 34.32 1.70
N ALA A 644 4.05 34.01 1.28
CA ALA A 644 5.26 34.63 1.79
C ALA A 644 5.33 36.13 1.46
N THR A 645 4.94 36.51 0.25
CA THR A 645 4.86 37.91 -0.19
C THR A 645 3.86 38.71 0.65
N VAL A 646 2.66 38.16 0.85
CA VAL A 646 1.61 38.77 1.69
C VAL A 646 2.07 38.86 3.15
N CYS A 647 2.78 37.85 3.64
CA CYS A 647 3.33 37.82 4.99
C CYS A 647 4.38 38.92 5.20
N ASP A 648 5.34 39.08 4.27
CA ASP A 648 6.33 40.17 4.30
C ASP A 648 5.63 41.54 4.34
N ALA A 649 4.68 41.76 3.44
CA ALA A 649 3.97 43.03 3.33
C ALA A 649 3.15 43.34 4.60
N THR A 650 2.55 42.32 5.22
CA THR A 650 1.82 42.45 6.48
C THR A 650 2.76 42.77 7.64
N MET A 651 3.90 42.08 7.74
CA MET A 651 4.88 42.29 8.80
C MET A 651 5.57 43.67 8.70
N ARG A 652 5.78 44.15 7.47
CA ARG A 652 6.41 45.45 7.17
C ARG A 652 5.46 46.63 7.35
N LYS A 653 4.14 46.42 7.29
CA LYS A 653 3.15 47.48 7.51
C LYS A 653 3.12 47.85 8.99
N THR A 654 3.29 49.12 9.31
CA THR A 654 3.11 49.62 10.67
C THR A 654 1.63 49.82 10.95
N ALA A 655 1.14 49.23 12.04
CA ALA A 655 -0.20 49.52 12.53
C ALA A 655 -0.30 50.99 12.98
N TYR A 656 -1.41 51.65 12.66
CA TYR A 656 -1.56 53.08 12.95
C TYR A 656 -1.92 53.37 14.41
N ASP A 657 -2.49 52.39 15.11
CA ASP A 657 -2.93 52.47 16.50
C ASP A 657 -1.79 52.10 17.45
N ILE A 658 -1.53 50.81 17.64
CA ILE A 658 -0.51 50.28 18.56
C ILE A 658 0.50 49.47 17.73
N PRO A 659 1.56 50.10 17.19
CA PRO A 659 2.51 49.39 16.34
C PRO A 659 3.30 48.35 17.14
N SER A 660 3.37 47.12 16.60
CA SER A 660 4.25 46.09 17.16
C SER A 660 5.71 46.51 17.00
N PHE A 661 6.50 46.34 18.07
CA PHE A 661 7.94 46.61 17.99
C PHE A 661 8.63 45.64 17.03
N SER A 662 8.12 44.41 16.88
CA SER A 662 8.60 43.46 15.87
C SER A 662 8.50 44.05 14.46
N SER A 663 7.32 44.54 14.07
CA SER A 663 7.07 45.19 12.77
C SER A 663 7.85 46.50 12.59
N LEU A 664 8.03 47.29 13.66
CA LEU A 664 8.81 48.53 13.61
C LEU A 664 10.30 48.26 13.34
N HIS A 665 10.89 47.27 14.00
CA HIS A 665 12.28 46.86 13.73
C HIS A 665 12.41 46.23 12.35
N TYR A 666 11.46 45.38 11.97
CA TYR A 666 11.46 44.70 10.68
C TYR A 666 11.39 45.67 9.50
N SER A 667 10.53 46.70 9.61
CA SER A 667 10.37 47.75 8.60
C SER A 667 11.50 48.80 8.61
N GLY A 668 12.34 48.84 9.64
CA GLY A 668 13.38 49.85 9.80
C GLY A 668 12.87 51.22 10.29
N LEU A 669 11.67 51.28 10.85
CA LEU A 669 11.04 52.51 11.37
C LEU A 669 11.20 52.67 12.89
N ALA A 670 11.82 51.71 13.57
CA ALA A 670 12.11 51.78 15.00
C ALA A 670 13.11 52.91 15.33
N LYS A 671 13.02 53.45 16.56
CA LYS A 671 13.94 54.48 17.05
C LYS A 671 15.33 53.88 17.32
N GLY A 672 16.34 54.34 16.58
CA GLY A 672 17.74 53.91 16.73
C GLY A 672 18.42 53.71 15.38
N PRO A 673 19.68 53.24 15.33
CA PRO A 673 20.35 52.86 14.09
C PRO A 673 19.79 51.52 13.58
N VAL A 674 18.54 51.55 13.09
CA VAL A 674 17.84 50.37 12.57
C VAL A 674 17.72 50.51 11.06
N LYS A 675 18.01 49.42 10.34
CA LYS A 675 17.85 49.30 8.89
C LYS A 675 16.78 48.22 8.63
N PRO A 676 16.06 48.26 7.49
CA PRO A 676 15.02 47.27 7.19
C PRO A 676 15.57 45.85 7.07
N TYR A 677 14.75 44.86 7.42
CA TYR A 677 15.01 43.43 7.27
C TYR A 677 14.12 42.80 6.20
N GLY A 678 14.53 41.62 5.71
CA GLY A 678 13.81 40.84 4.70
C GLY A 678 14.35 39.43 4.55
N PHE A 679 13.73 38.65 3.68
CA PHE A 679 14.14 37.28 3.37
C PHE A 679 14.09 37.04 1.87
N ASP A 680 14.84 36.04 1.43
CA ASP A 680 14.89 35.62 0.04
C ASP A 680 14.02 34.38 -0.18
N LEU A 681 13.39 34.28 -1.35
CA LEU A 681 12.67 33.09 -1.81
C LEU A 681 13.60 32.01 -2.37
N GLY A 682 14.92 32.22 -2.34
CA GLY A 682 15.91 31.26 -2.80
C GLY A 682 15.83 31.05 -4.31
N ASN A 683 15.79 29.80 -4.76
CA ASN A 683 15.82 29.46 -6.19
C ASN A 683 14.44 29.58 -6.87
N PHE A 684 13.44 30.20 -6.24
CA PHE A 684 12.08 30.30 -6.79
C PHE A 684 12.05 30.87 -8.22
N ALA A 685 12.88 31.87 -8.53
CA ALA A 685 12.92 32.47 -9.87
C ALA A 685 13.35 31.47 -10.95
N GLU A 686 14.41 30.70 -10.69
CA GLU A 686 14.98 29.69 -11.59
C GLU A 686 14.03 28.48 -11.70
N GLU A 687 13.55 27.96 -10.58
CA GLU A 687 12.66 26.80 -10.56
C GLU A 687 11.33 27.12 -11.26
N SER A 688 10.75 28.30 -11.00
CA SER A 688 9.47 28.68 -11.58
C SER A 688 9.53 29.02 -13.08
N GLU A 689 10.71 29.15 -13.68
CA GLU A 689 10.86 29.37 -15.13
C GLU A 689 10.40 28.16 -15.94
N TYR A 690 10.68 26.95 -15.44
CA TYR A 690 10.38 25.69 -16.14
C TYR A 690 9.01 25.10 -15.77
N LEU A 691 8.27 25.77 -14.89
CA LEU A 691 6.99 25.30 -14.38
C LEU A 691 5.83 25.60 -15.35
N LYS A 692 4.84 24.70 -15.37
CA LYS A 692 3.67 24.82 -16.25
C LYS A 692 2.52 25.55 -15.56
N PHE A 693 2.39 26.85 -15.83
CA PHE A 693 1.22 27.64 -15.44
C PHE A 693 0.09 27.49 -16.47
N SER A 694 -1.06 26.97 -16.04
CA SER A 694 -2.20 26.69 -16.92
C SER A 694 -3.16 27.86 -17.09
N THR A 695 -3.10 28.86 -16.22
CA THR A 695 -4.03 30.01 -16.21
C THR A 695 -3.26 31.33 -16.23
N PRO A 696 -3.80 32.38 -16.89
CA PRO A 696 -3.12 33.67 -16.96
C PRO A 696 -2.97 34.32 -15.59
N GLU A 697 -3.88 34.06 -14.64
CA GLU A 697 -3.78 34.61 -13.29
C GLU A 697 -2.55 34.07 -12.55
N THR A 698 -2.24 32.77 -12.70
CA THR A 698 -1.03 32.20 -12.10
C THR A 698 0.26 32.76 -12.69
N THR A 699 0.30 33.03 -14.00
CA THR A 699 1.45 33.70 -14.63
C THR A 699 1.59 35.15 -14.16
N SER A 700 0.48 35.90 -14.04
CA SER A 700 0.50 37.27 -13.52
C SER A 700 0.95 37.33 -12.07
N ALA A 701 0.45 36.43 -11.23
CA ALA A 701 0.84 36.31 -9.83
C ALA A 701 2.35 36.01 -9.70
N ARG A 702 2.90 35.11 -10.53
CA ARG A 702 4.34 34.83 -10.56
C ARG A 702 5.15 36.10 -10.83
N THR A 703 4.80 36.87 -11.86
CA THR A 703 5.51 38.10 -12.20
C THR A 703 5.47 39.10 -11.04
N GLN A 704 4.30 39.30 -10.43
CA GLN A 704 4.16 40.22 -9.28
C GLN A 704 5.02 39.81 -8.08
N VAL A 705 5.09 38.50 -7.78
CA VAL A 705 5.96 37.97 -6.72
C VAL A 705 7.44 38.23 -7.05
N LEU A 706 7.88 37.96 -8.28
CA LEU A 706 9.26 38.20 -8.69
C LEU A 706 9.63 39.69 -8.63
N ASP A 707 8.74 40.57 -9.10
CA ASP A 707 8.92 42.01 -9.04
C ASP A 707 9.02 42.50 -7.58
N TYR A 708 8.18 41.94 -6.68
CA TYR A 708 8.21 42.26 -5.26
C TYR A 708 9.58 41.95 -4.64
N PHE A 709 10.08 40.73 -4.82
CA PHE A 709 11.36 40.31 -4.24
C PHE A 709 12.58 40.93 -4.93
N SER A 710 12.48 41.26 -6.24
CA SER A 710 13.49 42.05 -6.93
C SER A 710 13.64 43.45 -6.30
N HIS A 711 12.52 44.14 -6.08
CA HIS A 711 12.52 45.44 -5.39
C HIS A 711 12.93 45.33 -3.92
N LEU A 712 12.61 44.21 -3.26
CA LEU A 712 13.06 43.93 -1.91
C LEU A 712 14.60 43.87 -1.85
N LYS A 713 15.22 43.20 -2.83
CA LYS A 713 16.67 43.04 -2.91
C LYS A 713 17.44 44.36 -3.07
N SER A 714 16.85 45.35 -3.73
CA SER A 714 17.44 46.68 -3.89
C SER A 714 17.36 47.54 -2.62
N ASN A 715 16.38 47.29 -1.75
CA ASN A 715 16.13 48.14 -0.58
C ASN A 715 16.74 47.61 0.72
N ILE A 716 17.02 46.31 0.78
CA ILE A 716 17.49 45.66 2.00
C ILE A 716 19.02 45.50 1.99
N PRO A 717 19.72 45.94 3.04
CA PRO A 717 21.15 45.73 3.16
C PRO A 717 21.54 44.25 3.13
N PRO A 718 22.69 43.88 2.55
CA PRO A 718 23.14 42.49 2.48
C PRO A 718 23.33 41.85 3.87
N GLU A 719 23.56 42.65 4.92
CA GLU A 719 23.67 42.17 6.30
C GLU A 719 22.33 41.84 7.01
N ASN A 720 21.17 42.20 6.43
CA ASN A 720 19.86 42.13 7.10
C ASN A 720 18.91 41.08 6.48
N TRP A 721 19.46 40.07 5.81
CA TRP A 721 18.68 38.96 5.25
C TRP A 721 18.48 37.85 6.28
N MET A 722 17.23 37.71 6.71
CA MET A 722 16.76 36.74 7.69
C MET A 722 16.40 35.40 7.03
N PHE A 723 16.29 34.35 7.86
CA PHE A 723 15.74 33.03 7.48
C PHE A 723 16.45 32.36 6.30
N ARG A 724 17.78 32.32 6.32
CA ARG A 724 18.59 31.65 5.29
C ARG A 724 18.64 30.13 5.49
N PHE A 725 17.47 29.50 5.49
CA PHE A 725 17.35 28.04 5.67
C PHE A 725 18.06 27.23 4.58
N GLN A 726 18.32 27.82 3.40
CA GLN A 726 19.10 27.17 2.34
C GLN A 726 20.59 26.98 2.68
N ASP A 727 21.15 27.84 3.52
CA ASP A 727 22.57 27.79 3.91
C ASP A 727 22.78 26.86 5.12
N GLY A 728 21.69 26.56 5.84
CA GLY A 728 21.66 25.66 6.99
C GLY A 728 20.49 25.97 7.94
N LEU A 729 20.23 25.04 8.87
CA LEU A 729 19.20 25.19 9.91
C LEU A 729 19.66 26.03 11.12
N GLN A 730 20.86 26.63 11.05
CA GLN A 730 21.39 27.46 12.12
C GLN A 730 20.88 28.90 12.00
N MET A 731 20.70 29.54 13.15
CA MET A 731 20.27 30.95 13.22
C MET A 731 21.31 31.88 12.59
N CYS A 732 20.91 32.66 11.58
CA CYS A 732 21.85 33.54 10.88
C CYS A 732 22.14 34.82 11.69
N ASN A 733 23.19 35.54 11.32
CA ASN A 733 23.57 36.78 12.02
C ASN A 733 22.50 37.87 11.94
N ALA A 734 21.71 37.91 10.86
CA ALA A 734 20.60 38.85 10.74
C ALA A 734 19.45 38.49 11.70
N ASP A 735 19.10 37.20 11.82
CA ASP A 735 18.10 36.72 12.77
C ASP A 735 18.51 37.10 14.21
N LYS A 736 19.78 36.86 14.57
CA LYS A 736 20.32 37.19 15.89
C LYS A 736 20.26 38.69 16.17
N ARG A 737 20.63 39.52 15.19
CA ARG A 737 20.59 40.98 15.34
C ARG A 737 19.17 41.50 15.49
N TYR A 738 18.21 40.97 14.72
CA TYR A 738 16.81 41.33 14.82
C TYR A 738 16.25 41.01 16.21
N LEU A 739 16.51 39.81 16.74
CA LEU A 739 16.07 39.45 18.08
C LEU A 739 16.82 40.21 19.18
N ASP A 740 18.14 40.45 19.04
CA ASP A 740 18.91 41.26 19.99
C ASP A 740 18.37 42.69 20.09
N GLN A 741 17.95 43.29 18.97
CA GLN A 741 17.30 44.61 18.95
C GLN A 741 15.97 44.62 19.71
N LEU A 742 15.16 43.57 19.55
CA LEU A 742 13.92 43.41 20.31
C LEU A 742 14.17 43.18 21.79
N CYS A 743 15.17 42.36 22.14
CA CYS A 743 15.58 42.12 23.51
C CYS A 743 16.05 43.41 24.18
N LEU A 744 16.84 44.22 23.48
CA LEU A 744 17.31 45.51 23.98
C LEU A 744 16.15 46.49 24.21
N GLN A 745 15.17 46.54 23.30
CA GLN A 745 14.04 47.45 23.44
C GLN A 745 13.06 47.04 24.55
N MET A 746 12.80 45.74 24.70
CA MET A 746 11.82 45.22 25.66
C MET A 746 12.42 44.85 27.01
N GLY A 747 13.76 44.85 27.12
CA GLY A 747 14.47 44.44 28.34
C GLY A 747 14.55 42.92 28.53
N PHE A 748 14.43 42.12 27.48
CA PHE A 748 14.65 40.67 27.56
C PHE A 748 16.13 40.33 27.72
N GLN A 749 16.42 39.16 28.31
CA GLN A 749 17.79 38.69 28.49
C GLN A 749 18.47 38.44 27.13
N ARG A 750 19.59 39.11 26.89
CA ARG A 750 20.42 38.98 25.68
C ARG A 750 21.30 37.72 25.72
N GLY A 751 21.74 37.22 24.57
CA GLY A 751 22.52 35.98 24.42
C GLY A 751 21.67 34.70 24.38
N MET A 752 20.35 34.84 24.46
CA MET A 752 19.36 33.74 24.43
C MET A 752 18.54 33.75 23.13
N GLU A 753 19.00 34.44 22.09
CA GLU A 753 18.24 34.70 20.86
C GLU A 753 17.81 33.40 20.18
N CYS A 754 18.68 32.38 20.16
CA CYS A 754 18.34 31.07 19.60
C CYS A 754 17.14 30.43 20.31
N THR A 755 17.10 30.49 21.65
CA THR A 755 16.01 29.88 22.45
C THR A 755 14.68 30.61 22.31
N TYR A 756 14.72 31.93 22.12
CA TYR A 756 13.52 32.71 21.78
C TYR A 756 13.04 32.40 20.37
N MET A 757 13.97 32.22 19.43
CA MET A 757 13.64 31.92 18.04
C MET A 757 13.07 30.53 17.86
N THR A 758 13.53 29.51 18.59
CA THR A 758 12.99 28.13 18.54
C THR A 758 11.64 28.04 19.26
N GLY A 759 11.47 28.82 20.33
CA GLY A 759 10.33 28.73 21.24
C GLY A 759 10.61 27.87 22.47
N ASP A 760 11.86 27.42 22.68
CA ASP A 760 12.27 26.78 23.93
C ASP A 760 12.07 27.72 25.13
N ASN A 761 12.26 29.02 24.89
CA ASN A 761 11.80 30.08 25.77
C ASN A 761 10.65 30.84 25.11
N ALA A 762 9.42 30.58 25.57
CA ALA A 762 8.21 31.14 24.98
C ALA A 762 8.03 32.64 25.22
N LEU A 763 8.78 33.28 26.13
CA LEU A 763 8.54 34.68 26.55
C LEU A 763 8.40 35.67 25.39
N LEU A 764 9.28 35.57 24.38
CA LEU A 764 9.28 36.46 23.23
C LEU A 764 8.17 36.12 22.23
N LEU A 765 7.91 34.84 21.99
CA LEU A 765 6.86 34.38 21.07
C LEU A 765 5.45 34.54 21.64
N ASP A 766 5.30 34.54 22.96
CA ASP A 766 4.03 34.86 23.63
C ASP A 766 3.68 36.35 23.48
N HIS A 767 4.68 37.23 23.50
CA HIS A 767 4.50 38.67 23.29
C HIS A 767 4.39 39.06 21.81
N TYR A 768 5.15 38.38 20.94
CA TYR A 768 5.20 38.63 19.49
C TYR A 768 4.99 37.34 18.69
N PRO A 769 3.77 36.75 18.74
CA PRO A 769 3.48 35.49 18.06
C PRO A 769 3.65 35.58 16.54
N GLU A 770 3.52 36.78 15.96
CA GLU A 770 3.76 37.04 14.55
C GLU A 770 5.17 36.65 14.08
N ILE A 771 6.18 36.67 14.97
CA ILE A 771 7.55 36.25 14.64
C ILE A 771 7.60 34.74 14.37
N GLY A 772 6.95 33.95 15.23
CA GLY A 772 6.85 32.49 15.07
C GLY A 772 6.05 32.12 13.83
N PHE A 773 4.92 32.81 13.60
CA PHE A 773 4.11 32.62 12.40
C PHE A 773 4.87 32.94 11.12
N PHE A 774 5.66 34.01 11.15
CA PHE A 774 6.47 34.43 10.02
C PHE A 774 7.60 33.46 9.71
N ARG A 775 8.35 33.03 10.74
CA ARG A 775 9.38 31.99 10.65
C ARG A 775 8.84 30.72 10.00
N ASP A 776 7.74 30.19 10.55
CA ASP A 776 7.17 28.92 10.10
C ASP A 776 6.68 29.02 8.67
N LEU A 777 6.05 30.13 8.29
CA LEU A 777 5.58 30.33 6.92
C LEU A 777 6.74 30.41 5.93
N VAL A 778 7.81 31.16 6.25
CA VAL A 778 8.98 31.25 5.37
C VAL A 778 9.69 29.90 5.27
N PHE A 779 9.79 29.16 6.37
CA PHE A 779 10.33 27.80 6.36
C PHE A 779 9.54 26.87 5.44
N MET A 780 8.20 26.91 5.51
CA MET A 780 7.34 26.07 4.66
C MET A 780 7.32 26.50 3.18
N SER A 781 7.71 27.75 2.88
CA SER A 781 7.79 28.26 1.51
C SER A 781 9.08 27.88 0.77
N LYS A 782 10.11 27.47 1.52
CA LYS A 782 11.39 26.98 1.01
C LYS A 782 11.37 25.46 0.95
#